data_AF-A0A4Z1KTT1-F1
#
_entry.id   AF-A0A4Z1KTT1-F1
#
_cell.length_a   1.000
_cell.length_b   1.000
_cell.length_c   1.000
_cell.angle_alpha   90.00
_cell.angle_beta   90.00
_cell.angle_gamma   90.00
#
_symmetry.space_group_name_H-M   'P 1'
#
loop_
_entity.id
_entity.type
_entity.pdbx_description
1 polymer ?
#
loop_
_entity_poly.entity_id
_entity_poly.type
_entity_poly.pdbx_seq_one_letter_code
_entity_poly.pdbx_strand_id
1 'polypeptide(L)'
;MARLNSTTKSKAPPLFRPPATPATNSNPIPSSSPAFATPVHPIRPFNPTAAPIPKAIILPILLPPATLRPLAFRTFTKKHSLTLTSSALQVLATFIGKHCGTGWREEGLAERVLEEVAKSWKNRSGGVIVDGEGTELKEILKALEGNMSGGRIVVGRELSRQNSLVLGSSQYGEVNHTRLGLRPGNIPREDSQSSLGMSTLEVNDEEDEDGLMDPRKWLKVIDAFEQPRLVYNVAKKHFDRDTSKPSLFPPASHKTLLFQNLYNVIHQRLLRNESFQTPAFQSGKASLQRSTSAITTQQQSYKLTPIANLLGRNRSTHMLLGLLSISPTGTLAINDLTGSIALDLTHATAIPEDSAWFAPGMMVLVDGTYEEDETGTSSRLGGNGGVGGTISGKFVGFFIGHPPPERRHVTLGTAGEGDTTAGGGFGWVDFLGVGSSRALGTKMQRLEQKLHRPPPPDTDTDDPPPPSRGRVVILGDVHLDIPQTLQALKKIFSLYSSEPEGCTPMTFILLGSFVSHAVLARGGSGGSIEYKEYFDSLAAVLSEYPTLLSTATFIFIPGPNDAWVSAFSSGSTVPLPRKPVPEIFTSRIKRAFANANTEMEKENGKKGDGEAIWTSNPARVSLFGMSCELVVFRDDVSGRLRRTAVTLKSSQKSSPENDEDEDIDMSPPPSSIPSSTPPPEIDPDIHTARRLTRTLLDQGHLSPFPLNIAPQHWDFSNALSIYPLPTAIVLCDVDSPAFCLTYEGCHVMNPAGVVAKGRRGVARWIEYDVWGRAGKVREVAF
;
A
#
# COMPACT_ATOMS: atom_id res chain seq x y z
N MET A 1 -78.42 34.84 -18.56
CA MET A 1 -79.75 34.20 -18.62
C MET A 1 -79.58 32.69 -18.45
N ALA A 2 -80.68 31.93 -18.46
CA ALA A 2 -80.81 30.59 -17.87
C ALA A 2 -80.21 29.39 -18.65
N ARG A 3 -79.79 28.35 -17.89
CA ARG A 3 -79.96 26.88 -18.14
C ARG A 3 -79.32 26.21 -19.39
N LEU A 4 -79.14 24.87 -19.47
CA LEU A 4 -78.64 23.83 -18.52
C LEU A 4 -78.58 22.45 -19.27
N ASN A 5 -77.48 21.69 -19.16
CA ASN A 5 -77.35 20.22 -19.46
C ASN A 5 -77.67 19.74 -20.90
N SER A 6 -77.31 18.52 -21.35
CA SER A 6 -76.33 17.47 -20.97
C SER A 6 -75.98 16.67 -22.24
N THR A 7 -74.80 16.06 -22.45
CA THR A 7 -74.24 14.80 -21.88
C THR A 7 -72.77 14.64 -22.40
N THR A 8 -71.89 13.65 -22.12
CA THR A 8 -71.87 12.40 -21.32
C THR A 8 -70.43 12.11 -20.80
N LYS A 9 -70.14 10.86 -20.36
CA LYS A 9 -68.82 10.27 -20.01
C LYS A 9 -68.62 8.97 -20.84
N SER A 10 -67.47 8.31 -21.00
CA SER A 10 -66.03 8.58 -20.73
C SER A 10 -65.20 7.42 -21.33
N LYS A 11 -63.88 7.56 -21.56
CA LYS A 11 -62.95 6.43 -21.75
C LYS A 11 -61.63 6.64 -21.01
N ALA A 12 -61.08 5.54 -20.47
CA ALA A 12 -59.71 5.43 -19.94
C ALA A 12 -59.02 4.22 -20.63
N PRO A 13 -57.67 4.18 -20.69
CA PRO A 13 -56.93 3.25 -21.55
C PRO A 13 -56.38 2.01 -20.80
N PRO A 14 -55.93 0.98 -21.56
CA PRO A 14 -54.86 0.11 -21.11
C PRO A 14 -53.66 0.06 -22.08
N LEU A 15 -52.55 -0.42 -21.52
CA LEU A 15 -51.21 -0.59 -22.08
C LEU A 15 -51.15 -1.46 -23.34
N PHE A 16 -50.08 -1.33 -24.16
CA PHE A 16 -49.12 -2.43 -24.40
C PHE A 16 -47.88 -2.04 -25.24
N ARG A 17 -46.71 -2.54 -24.78
CA ARG A 17 -45.47 -2.92 -25.52
C ARG A 17 -44.67 -1.84 -26.32
N PRO A 18 -43.35 -1.68 -26.07
CA PRO A 18 -42.46 -0.87 -26.92
C PRO A 18 -41.92 -1.67 -28.14
N PRO A 19 -41.60 -1.01 -29.26
CA PRO A 19 -40.85 -1.60 -30.38
C PRO A 19 -39.33 -1.55 -30.13
N ALA A 20 -38.57 -2.40 -30.83
CA ALA A 20 -37.11 -2.43 -30.77
C ALA A 20 -36.47 -1.50 -31.83
N THR A 21 -35.29 -0.96 -31.53
CA THR A 21 -34.48 -0.15 -32.46
C THR A 21 -33.10 -0.76 -32.68
N PRO A 22 -32.71 -1.12 -33.92
CA PRO A 22 -31.30 -1.30 -34.27
C PRO A 22 -30.60 0.07 -34.37
N ALA A 23 -29.27 0.09 -34.26
CA ALA A 23 -28.49 1.32 -34.29
C ALA A 23 -28.15 1.81 -35.71
N THR A 24 -28.24 3.12 -35.94
CA THR A 24 -27.52 3.83 -37.01
C THR A 24 -27.26 5.29 -36.61
N ASN A 25 -26.18 5.88 -37.14
CA ASN A 25 -25.66 7.17 -36.72
C ASN A 25 -26.51 8.36 -37.17
N SER A 26 -26.72 9.35 -36.30
CA SER A 26 -26.71 10.77 -36.67
C SER A 26 -26.48 11.67 -35.45
N ASN A 27 -25.53 12.60 -35.57
CA ASN A 27 -25.32 13.71 -34.62
C ASN A 27 -25.92 14.98 -35.23
N PRO A 28 -26.81 15.70 -34.51
CA PRO A 28 -27.09 17.10 -34.80
C PRO A 28 -26.80 18.00 -33.59
N ILE A 29 -25.84 18.91 -33.73
CA ILE A 29 -25.69 20.11 -32.86
C ILE A 29 -25.65 21.34 -33.79
N PRO A 30 -26.67 22.19 -33.72
CA PRO A 30 -26.52 23.60 -33.34
C PRO A 30 -27.46 23.94 -32.17
N SER A 31 -27.31 24.98 -31.35
CA SER A 31 -26.93 26.38 -31.59
C SER A 31 -26.57 27.00 -30.21
N SER A 32 -25.36 27.47 -29.93
CA SER A 32 -24.76 28.79 -30.22
C SER A 32 -25.06 29.92 -29.23
N SER A 33 -24.00 30.43 -28.58
CA SER A 33 -23.83 31.80 -28.06
C SER A 33 -22.34 32.02 -27.71
N PRO A 34 -21.76 33.23 -27.81
CA PRO A 34 -20.33 33.36 -28.12
C PRO A 34 -19.49 34.14 -27.09
N ALA A 35 -18.38 33.57 -26.64
CA ALA A 35 -17.28 34.30 -26.00
C ALA A 35 -15.93 33.54 -26.12
N PHE A 36 -14.85 34.30 -26.32
CA PHE A 36 -13.43 33.89 -26.31
C PHE A 36 -12.88 32.88 -27.35
N ALA A 37 -11.97 33.41 -28.18
CA ALA A 37 -10.76 32.79 -28.75
C ALA A 37 -10.81 31.34 -29.31
N THR A 38 -10.84 31.21 -30.63
CA THR A 38 -10.60 29.95 -31.36
C THR A 38 -9.10 29.61 -31.46
N PRO A 39 -8.63 28.43 -31.01
CA PRO A 39 -7.30 27.94 -31.33
C PRO A 39 -7.22 27.46 -32.80
N VAL A 40 -6.08 27.69 -33.45
CA VAL A 40 -5.90 27.61 -34.92
C VAL A 40 -5.83 26.17 -35.48
N HIS A 41 -5.91 25.13 -34.64
CA HIS A 41 -5.81 23.73 -35.07
C HIS A 41 -6.97 22.87 -34.52
N PRO A 42 -7.82 22.27 -35.39
CA PRO A 42 -8.85 21.34 -34.96
C PRO A 42 -8.21 20.01 -34.52
N ILE A 43 -8.54 19.57 -33.30
CA ILE A 43 -8.09 18.28 -32.76
C ILE A 43 -8.74 17.15 -33.57
N ARG A 44 -7.93 16.23 -34.11
CA ARG A 44 -8.45 15.05 -34.83
C ARG A 44 -9.26 14.16 -33.87
N PRO A 45 -10.41 13.60 -34.28
CA PRO A 45 -11.18 12.68 -33.44
C PRO A 45 -10.35 11.44 -33.07
N PHE A 46 -10.40 11.05 -31.81
CA PHE A 46 -9.53 10.02 -31.23
C PHE A 46 -9.96 8.62 -31.70
N ASN A 47 -9.11 7.95 -32.48
CA ASN A 47 -9.38 6.61 -32.99
C ASN A 47 -8.93 5.56 -31.94
N PRO A 48 -9.80 4.67 -31.41
CA PRO A 48 -9.50 3.85 -30.24
C PRO A 48 -8.68 2.58 -30.57
N THR A 49 -7.54 2.73 -31.25
CA THR A 49 -6.72 1.62 -31.78
C THR A 49 -5.23 1.75 -31.45
N ALA A 50 -4.88 2.15 -30.21
CA ALA A 50 -3.51 2.13 -29.70
C ALA A 50 -3.47 2.11 -28.15
N ALA A 51 -4.12 1.11 -27.53
CA ALA A 51 -3.91 0.81 -26.10
C ALA A 51 -3.02 -0.44 -25.97
N PRO A 52 -1.96 -0.44 -25.14
CA PRO A 52 -1.16 -1.64 -24.91
C PRO A 52 -2.03 -2.70 -24.23
N ILE A 53 -2.34 -3.76 -24.97
CA ILE A 53 -3.15 -4.88 -24.44
C ILE A 53 -2.37 -5.52 -23.30
N PRO A 54 -2.90 -5.59 -22.06
CA PRO A 54 -2.23 -6.26 -20.97
C PRO A 54 -2.03 -7.73 -21.35
N LYS A 55 -0.84 -8.30 -21.06
CA LYS A 55 -0.51 -9.70 -21.38
C LYS A 55 -1.60 -10.61 -20.82
N ALA A 56 -2.41 -11.20 -21.71
CA ALA A 56 -3.57 -11.98 -21.30
C ALA A 56 -3.12 -13.19 -20.48
N ILE A 57 -3.47 -13.19 -19.18
CA ILE A 57 -3.19 -14.30 -18.26
C ILE A 57 -4.16 -15.42 -18.60
N ILE A 58 -3.72 -16.32 -19.47
CA ILE A 58 -4.45 -17.52 -19.83
C ILE A 58 -4.40 -18.50 -18.66
N LEU A 59 -5.57 -18.97 -18.23
CA LEU A 59 -5.68 -20.08 -17.30
C LEU A 59 -5.37 -21.37 -18.06
N PRO A 60 -4.34 -22.14 -17.67
CA PRO A 60 -4.01 -23.39 -18.34
C PRO A 60 -5.10 -24.44 -18.07
N ILE A 61 -5.37 -25.29 -19.06
CA ILE A 61 -6.33 -26.39 -18.95
C ILE A 61 -5.64 -27.73 -19.18
N LEU A 62 -6.05 -28.76 -18.43
CA LEU A 62 -5.67 -30.14 -18.75
C LEU A 62 -6.52 -30.64 -19.92
N LEU A 63 -5.98 -30.55 -21.14
CA LEU A 63 -6.70 -30.91 -22.37
C LEU A 63 -6.58 -32.42 -22.67
N PRO A 64 -7.67 -33.22 -22.65
CA PRO A 64 -7.57 -34.65 -22.93
C PRO A 64 -7.22 -34.88 -24.42
N PRO A 65 -6.20 -35.70 -24.76
CA PRO A 65 -5.73 -35.85 -26.15
C PRO A 65 -6.81 -36.29 -27.16
N ALA A 66 -7.83 -37.02 -26.70
CA ALA A 66 -8.99 -37.40 -27.51
C ALA A 66 -9.80 -36.21 -28.04
N THR A 67 -9.86 -35.09 -27.28
CA THR A 67 -10.60 -33.87 -27.68
C THR A 67 -9.86 -33.04 -28.72
N LEU A 68 -8.53 -33.04 -28.70
CA LEU A 68 -7.69 -32.37 -29.69
C LEU A 68 -7.61 -33.17 -31.01
N ARG A 69 -7.75 -34.51 -30.94
CA ARG A 69 -7.58 -35.44 -32.07
C ARG A 69 -8.26 -35.02 -33.38
N PRO A 70 -9.53 -34.56 -33.42
CA PRO A 70 -10.18 -34.20 -34.69
C PRO A 70 -9.54 -32.97 -35.35
N LEU A 71 -9.04 -32.01 -34.57
CA LEU A 71 -8.36 -30.82 -35.08
C LEU A 71 -6.92 -31.15 -35.51
N ALA A 72 -6.18 -31.89 -34.68
CA ALA A 72 -4.81 -32.30 -34.99
C ALA A 72 -4.72 -33.18 -36.24
N PHE A 73 -5.67 -34.10 -36.46
CA PHE A 73 -5.75 -34.84 -37.72
C PHE A 73 -6.15 -33.94 -38.90
N ARG A 74 -7.05 -32.96 -38.71
CA ARG A 74 -7.41 -32.00 -39.77
C ARG A 74 -6.22 -31.15 -40.22
N THR A 75 -5.34 -30.74 -39.33
CA THR A 75 -4.12 -30.01 -39.69
C THR A 75 -3.03 -30.95 -40.20
N PHE A 76 -2.53 -31.88 -39.38
CA PHE A 76 -1.38 -32.71 -39.76
C PHE A 76 -1.68 -33.64 -40.93
N THR A 77 -2.71 -34.50 -40.85
CA THR A 77 -2.95 -35.49 -41.91
C THR A 77 -3.64 -34.90 -43.14
N LYS A 78 -4.60 -33.97 -42.98
CA LYS A 78 -5.38 -33.42 -44.12
C LYS A 78 -4.83 -32.14 -44.75
N LYS A 79 -4.16 -31.23 -44.03
CA LYS A 79 -3.53 -30.02 -44.63
C LYS A 79 -2.06 -30.25 -45.00
N HIS A 80 -1.29 -30.94 -44.15
CA HIS A 80 0.17 -31.06 -44.31
C HIS A 80 0.68 -32.44 -44.74
N SER A 81 -0.20 -33.45 -44.83
CA SER A 81 0.13 -34.84 -45.21
C SER A 81 1.14 -35.54 -44.27
N LEU A 82 1.11 -35.20 -42.99
CA LEU A 82 1.92 -35.81 -41.92
C LEU A 82 1.08 -36.79 -41.10
N THR A 83 1.63 -37.95 -40.75
CA THR A 83 1.01 -38.91 -39.83
C THR A 83 1.42 -38.62 -38.39
N LEU A 84 0.46 -38.67 -37.45
CA LEU A 84 0.66 -38.24 -36.06
C LEU A 84 0.53 -39.44 -35.11
N THR A 85 1.53 -39.69 -34.26
CA THR A 85 1.46 -40.76 -33.25
C THR A 85 0.62 -40.36 -32.04
N SER A 86 0.29 -41.34 -31.18
CA SER A 86 -0.43 -41.13 -29.92
C SER A 86 0.37 -40.28 -28.92
N SER A 87 1.69 -40.50 -28.83
CA SER A 87 2.62 -39.72 -28.01
C SER A 87 2.70 -38.27 -28.48
N ALA A 88 2.85 -38.02 -29.78
CA ALA A 88 2.87 -36.68 -30.36
C ALA A 88 1.56 -35.91 -30.06
N LEU A 89 0.41 -36.56 -30.21
CA LEU A 89 -0.89 -35.99 -29.88
C LEU A 89 -1.02 -35.62 -28.39
N GLN A 90 -0.40 -36.40 -27.48
CA GLN A 90 -0.40 -36.12 -26.05
C GLN A 90 0.50 -34.92 -25.70
N VAL A 91 1.70 -34.83 -26.27
CA VAL A 91 2.60 -33.68 -26.10
C VAL A 91 1.94 -32.38 -26.61
N LEU A 92 1.31 -32.43 -27.79
CA LEU A 92 0.57 -31.29 -28.35
C LEU A 92 -0.63 -30.87 -27.49
N ALA A 93 -1.35 -31.83 -26.89
CA ALA A 93 -2.47 -31.54 -26.00
C ALA A 93 -2.02 -30.82 -24.71
N THR A 94 -0.93 -31.28 -24.08
CA THR A 94 -0.33 -30.60 -22.92
C THR A 94 0.15 -29.19 -23.26
N PHE A 95 0.83 -29.01 -24.41
CA PHE A 95 1.32 -27.70 -24.85
C PHE A 95 0.17 -26.71 -25.12
N ILE A 96 -0.86 -27.12 -25.88
CA ILE A 96 -2.01 -26.27 -26.19
C ILE A 96 -2.84 -25.98 -24.93
N GLY A 97 -2.99 -26.97 -24.04
CA GLY A 97 -3.62 -26.78 -22.73
C GLY A 97 -2.92 -25.73 -21.86
N LYS A 98 -1.59 -25.77 -21.79
CA LYS A 98 -0.74 -24.80 -21.06
C LYS A 98 -0.76 -23.39 -21.68
N HIS A 99 -0.67 -23.27 -23.00
CA HIS A 99 -0.41 -21.98 -23.66
C HIS A 99 -1.64 -21.30 -24.31
N CYS A 100 -2.71 -22.05 -24.62
CA CYS A 100 -3.95 -21.51 -25.21
C CYS A 100 -5.15 -21.53 -24.25
N GLY A 101 -5.10 -22.36 -23.19
CA GLY A 101 -6.16 -22.45 -22.18
C GLY A 101 -7.55 -22.68 -22.78
N THR A 102 -8.58 -22.05 -22.22
CA THR A 102 -9.97 -22.13 -22.71
C THR A 102 -10.16 -21.67 -24.16
N GLY A 103 -9.38 -20.68 -24.61
CA GLY A 103 -9.45 -20.12 -25.97
C GLY A 103 -9.02 -21.08 -27.09
N TRP A 104 -8.50 -22.27 -26.76
CA TRP A 104 -8.02 -23.26 -27.74
C TRP A 104 -9.04 -23.61 -28.83
N ARG A 105 -10.33 -23.71 -28.48
CA ARG A 105 -11.43 -24.13 -29.37
C ARG A 105 -12.29 -22.98 -29.88
N GLU A 106 -12.61 -22.01 -29.03
CA GLU A 106 -13.58 -20.94 -29.35
C GLU A 106 -12.95 -19.79 -30.15
N GLU A 107 -11.72 -19.39 -29.82
CA GLU A 107 -10.94 -18.41 -30.60
C GLU A 107 -10.15 -19.05 -31.76
N GLY A 108 -10.22 -20.38 -31.93
CA GLY A 108 -9.50 -21.12 -32.97
C GLY A 108 -7.97 -21.14 -32.80
N LEU A 109 -7.45 -20.76 -31.63
CA LEU A 109 -6.01 -20.59 -31.37
C LEU A 109 -5.23 -21.90 -31.58
N ALA A 110 -5.82 -23.05 -31.20
CA ALA A 110 -5.19 -24.35 -31.38
C ALA A 110 -4.90 -24.68 -32.85
N GLU A 111 -5.76 -24.28 -33.80
CA GLU A 111 -5.53 -24.58 -35.21
C GLU A 111 -4.30 -23.84 -35.74
N ARG A 112 -4.13 -22.56 -35.38
CA ARG A 112 -2.95 -21.76 -35.78
C ARG A 112 -1.66 -22.31 -35.18
N VAL A 113 -1.71 -22.78 -33.93
CA VAL A 113 -0.57 -23.42 -33.26
C VAL A 113 -0.20 -24.74 -33.94
N LEU A 114 -1.18 -25.60 -34.23
CA LEU A 114 -0.94 -26.87 -34.92
C LEU A 114 -0.44 -26.68 -36.36
N GLU A 115 -0.91 -25.65 -37.06
CA GLU A 115 -0.54 -25.31 -38.44
C GLU A 115 0.91 -24.81 -38.55
N GLU A 116 1.35 -23.93 -37.64
CA GLU A 116 2.74 -23.46 -37.63
C GLU A 116 3.73 -24.53 -37.13
N VAL A 117 3.33 -25.44 -36.22
CA VAL A 117 4.13 -26.63 -35.87
C VAL A 117 4.27 -27.59 -37.05
N ALA A 118 3.18 -27.90 -37.76
CA ALA A 118 3.22 -28.78 -38.95
C ALA A 118 4.07 -28.20 -40.09
N LYS A 119 4.01 -26.87 -40.29
CA LYS A 119 4.88 -26.13 -41.21
C LYS A 119 6.35 -26.15 -40.76
N SER A 120 6.62 -25.93 -39.49
CA SER A 120 7.98 -25.98 -38.90
C SER A 120 8.61 -27.38 -39.02
N TRP A 121 7.83 -28.44 -38.79
CA TRP A 121 8.26 -29.83 -38.97
C TRP A 121 8.69 -30.10 -40.42
N LYS A 122 7.84 -29.72 -41.39
CA LYS A 122 8.14 -29.87 -42.82
C LYS A 122 9.34 -29.05 -43.27
N ASN A 123 9.53 -27.84 -42.74
CA ASN A 123 10.67 -26.98 -43.03
C ASN A 123 12.01 -27.52 -42.48
N ARG A 124 11.99 -28.30 -41.40
CA ARG A 124 13.17 -28.97 -40.83
C ARG A 124 13.48 -30.33 -41.48
N SER A 125 12.78 -30.70 -42.56
CA SER A 125 12.87 -32.01 -43.22
C SER A 125 12.62 -33.22 -42.30
N GLY A 126 11.83 -33.02 -41.24
CA GLY A 126 11.36 -34.12 -40.38
C GLY A 126 10.53 -35.14 -41.17
N GLY A 127 10.58 -36.40 -40.75
CA GLY A 127 9.93 -37.51 -41.45
C GLY A 127 8.41 -37.37 -41.58
N VAL A 128 7.78 -38.17 -42.45
CA VAL A 128 6.31 -38.16 -42.65
C VAL A 128 5.56 -38.49 -41.35
N ILE A 129 6.18 -39.27 -40.46
CA ILE A 129 5.67 -39.60 -39.13
C ILE A 129 6.19 -38.55 -38.13
N VAL A 130 5.27 -37.85 -37.48
CA VAL A 130 5.52 -36.97 -36.33
C VAL A 130 5.37 -37.78 -35.05
N ASP A 131 6.45 -37.97 -34.31
CA ASP A 131 6.46 -38.70 -33.04
C ASP A 131 6.75 -37.81 -31.81
N GLY A 132 6.20 -38.19 -30.66
CA GLY A 132 6.26 -37.42 -29.42
C GLY A 132 7.53 -37.60 -28.59
N GLU A 133 8.28 -38.67 -28.81
CA GLU A 133 9.51 -38.94 -28.04
C GLU A 133 10.73 -38.24 -28.65
N GLY A 134 10.71 -38.01 -29.97
CA GLY A 134 11.76 -37.32 -30.72
C GLY A 134 12.10 -35.91 -30.20
N THR A 135 13.39 -35.58 -30.22
CA THR A 135 13.93 -34.26 -29.83
C THR A 135 13.41 -33.13 -30.72
N GLU A 136 13.26 -33.38 -32.02
CA GLU A 136 12.81 -32.41 -33.02
C GLU A 136 11.48 -31.73 -32.66
N LEU A 137 10.49 -32.49 -32.18
CA LEU A 137 9.19 -31.93 -31.79
C LEU A 137 9.32 -31.04 -30.56
N LYS A 138 10.13 -31.47 -29.58
CA LYS A 138 10.38 -30.74 -28.33
C LYS A 138 11.12 -29.43 -28.61
N GLU A 139 12.07 -29.42 -29.55
CA GLU A 139 12.73 -28.20 -30.02
C GLU A 139 11.78 -27.22 -30.72
N ILE A 140 10.93 -27.71 -31.63
CA ILE A 140 9.95 -26.87 -32.34
C ILE A 140 9.00 -26.21 -31.33
N LEU A 141 8.53 -26.96 -30.32
CA LEU A 141 7.67 -26.43 -29.26
C LEU A 141 8.40 -25.43 -28.34
N LYS A 142 9.68 -25.67 -28.00
CA LYS A 142 10.52 -24.71 -27.23
C LYS A 142 10.79 -23.42 -28.01
N ALA A 143 11.00 -23.52 -29.33
CA ALA A 143 11.12 -22.36 -30.21
C ALA A 143 9.80 -21.59 -30.34
N LEU A 144 8.65 -22.28 -30.36
CA LEU A 144 7.33 -21.67 -30.43
C LEU A 144 6.91 -21.01 -29.11
N GLU A 145 7.24 -21.60 -27.95
CA GLU A 145 6.99 -21.02 -26.62
C GLU A 145 7.59 -19.61 -26.51
N GLY A 146 8.82 -19.41 -27.00
CA GLY A 146 9.47 -18.10 -27.05
C GLY A 146 8.83 -17.05 -27.96
N ASN A 147 7.88 -17.46 -28.82
CA ASN A 147 7.16 -16.62 -29.78
C ASN A 147 5.64 -16.51 -29.48
N MET A 148 5.15 -17.11 -28.38
CA MET A 148 3.74 -17.06 -28.00
C MET A 148 3.45 -16.00 -26.93
N SER A 149 2.39 -15.23 -27.13
CA SER A 149 1.86 -14.32 -26.10
C SER A 149 0.33 -14.36 -26.11
N GLY A 150 -0.29 -14.63 -24.95
CA GLY A 150 -1.76 -14.70 -24.85
C GLY A 150 -2.38 -15.69 -25.84
N GLY A 151 -1.80 -16.90 -25.96
CA GLY A 151 -2.31 -17.97 -26.83
C GLY A 151 -2.17 -17.71 -28.34
N ARG A 152 -1.58 -16.58 -28.74
CA ARG A 152 -1.36 -16.19 -30.13
C ARG A 152 0.14 -16.23 -30.45
N ILE A 153 0.47 -16.78 -31.62
CA ILE A 153 1.84 -16.74 -32.16
C ILE A 153 2.10 -15.32 -32.68
N VAL A 154 3.14 -14.67 -32.17
CA VAL A 154 3.62 -13.38 -32.68
C VAL A 154 4.69 -13.67 -33.74
N VAL A 155 4.25 -13.85 -34.98
CA VAL A 155 5.16 -14.10 -36.11
C VAL A 155 5.96 -12.82 -36.39
N GLY A 156 7.25 -12.83 -36.00
CA GLY A 156 8.21 -11.83 -36.45
C GLY A 156 8.33 -11.87 -37.97
N ARG A 157 8.08 -10.73 -38.63
CA ARG A 157 8.02 -10.65 -40.09
C ARG A 157 9.39 -10.94 -40.71
N GLU A 158 9.49 -12.01 -41.50
CA GLU A 158 10.76 -12.49 -42.04
C GLU A 158 11.46 -11.47 -42.96
N LEU A 159 12.79 -11.40 -42.87
CA LEU A 159 13.64 -10.46 -43.60
C LEU A 159 13.88 -10.91 -45.05
N SER A 160 12.93 -10.64 -45.94
CA SER A 160 13.15 -10.80 -47.38
C SER A 160 14.05 -9.70 -47.95
N ARG A 161 15.08 -10.08 -48.70
CA ARG A 161 15.96 -9.15 -49.43
C ARG A 161 15.31 -8.74 -50.77
N GLN A 162 15.09 -7.45 -51.01
CA GLN A 162 15.46 -6.80 -52.28
C GLN A 162 15.26 -5.27 -52.28
N ASN A 163 16.27 -4.60 -52.84
CA ASN A 163 16.37 -3.28 -53.47
C ASN A 163 15.51 -2.08 -53.00
N SER A 164 16.21 -0.96 -52.82
CA SER A 164 15.67 0.39 -52.71
C SER A 164 15.27 0.99 -54.06
N LEU A 165 14.25 1.86 -54.05
CA LEU A 165 14.16 3.21 -54.65
C LEU A 165 12.70 3.64 -54.87
N VAL A 166 12.51 4.93 -55.21
CA VAL A 166 11.24 5.64 -55.49
C VAL A 166 10.47 6.15 -54.26
N LEU A 167 10.27 7.47 -54.29
CA LEU A 167 9.66 8.38 -53.31
C LEU A 167 8.11 8.38 -53.44
N GLY A 168 7.33 8.43 -52.34
CA GLY A 168 5.86 8.35 -52.47
C GLY A 168 4.97 8.50 -51.20
N SER A 169 5.15 9.56 -50.41
CA SER A 169 4.16 10.18 -49.49
C SER A 169 3.08 9.33 -48.76
N SER A 170 3.20 9.20 -47.43
CA SER A 170 2.05 9.27 -46.48
C SER A 170 2.52 9.57 -45.04
N GLN A 171 1.61 9.95 -44.14
CA GLN A 171 1.90 10.56 -42.83
C GLN A 171 1.97 9.55 -41.66
N TYR A 172 2.54 10.00 -40.53
CA TYR A 172 2.66 9.34 -39.21
C TYR A 172 3.64 8.17 -39.12
N GLY A 173 4.83 8.46 -38.58
CA GLY A 173 5.75 7.46 -38.06
C GLY A 173 5.80 7.52 -36.53
N GLU A 174 5.29 6.49 -35.86
CA GLU A 174 5.59 6.24 -34.44
C GLU A 174 7.02 5.68 -34.32
N VAL A 175 7.92 6.40 -33.64
CA VAL A 175 9.29 5.95 -33.44
C VAL A 175 9.35 5.02 -32.23
N ASN A 176 9.31 3.71 -32.48
CA ASN A 176 9.52 2.70 -31.45
C ASN A 176 10.92 2.80 -30.84
N HIS A 177 11.04 3.48 -29.70
CA HIS A 177 12.26 3.50 -28.89
C HIS A 177 12.39 2.22 -28.06
N THR A 178 12.71 1.11 -28.72
CA THR A 178 13.22 -0.11 -28.06
C THR A 178 14.73 -0.21 -28.24
N ARG A 179 15.48 -0.23 -27.13
CA ARG A 179 16.92 -0.55 -27.14
C ARG A 179 17.32 -1.18 -25.81
N LEU A 180 18.14 -2.23 -25.86
CA LEU A 180 18.61 -3.04 -24.72
C LEU A 180 17.44 -3.77 -24.00
N GLY A 181 17.18 -5.06 -24.18
CA GLY A 181 17.98 -6.08 -24.87
C GLY A 181 18.71 -7.02 -23.91
N LEU A 182 17.95 -7.66 -23.01
CA LEU A 182 18.30 -8.87 -22.25
C LEU A 182 16.98 -9.57 -21.85
N ARG A 183 17.00 -10.90 -21.65
CA ARG A 183 15.84 -11.71 -21.24
C ARG A 183 16.08 -12.27 -19.82
N PRO A 184 15.21 -12.01 -18.84
CA PRO A 184 15.06 -12.90 -17.69
C PRO A 184 14.42 -14.23 -18.12
N GLY A 185 14.87 -15.35 -17.53
CA GLY A 185 14.46 -16.71 -17.91
C GLY A 185 13.03 -17.11 -17.51
N ASN A 186 12.62 -18.31 -17.94
CA ASN A 186 11.37 -18.93 -17.51
C ASN A 186 11.42 -19.24 -16.01
N ILE A 187 10.43 -18.76 -15.24
CA ILE A 187 10.12 -19.35 -13.93
C ILE A 187 9.09 -20.48 -14.20
N PRO A 188 9.46 -21.76 -14.08
CA PRO A 188 8.46 -22.84 -14.10
C PRO A 188 7.54 -22.70 -12.90
N ARG A 189 6.25 -22.97 -13.12
CA ARG A 189 5.21 -22.87 -12.08
C ARG A 189 4.62 -24.25 -11.83
N GLU A 190 5.37 -25.05 -11.08
CA GLU A 190 4.86 -26.29 -10.51
C GLU A 190 3.88 -25.96 -9.37
N ASP A 191 2.65 -26.44 -9.49
CA ASP A 191 1.91 -27.05 -8.38
C ASP A 191 0.58 -27.65 -8.89
N SER A 192 0.44 -28.97 -8.86
CA SER A 192 -0.84 -29.71 -8.87
C SER A 192 -0.61 -31.23 -8.76
N GLN A 193 -0.23 -31.67 -7.56
CA GLN A 193 -0.51 -32.99 -6.97
C GLN A 193 -0.50 -34.23 -7.89
N SER A 194 0.60 -34.98 -7.88
CA SER A 194 0.56 -36.45 -8.01
C SER A 194 1.22 -37.08 -6.78
N SER A 195 0.42 -37.64 -5.87
CA SER A 195 0.94 -38.44 -4.76
C SER A 195 1.41 -39.80 -5.29
N LEU A 196 2.67 -40.16 -5.01
CA LEU A 196 3.15 -41.50 -4.63
C LEU A 196 4.70 -41.57 -4.67
N GLY A 197 5.30 -42.18 -3.63
CA GLY A 197 6.68 -42.67 -3.67
C GLY A 197 7.76 -41.71 -3.13
N MET A 198 8.63 -42.24 -2.27
CA MET A 198 9.90 -41.61 -1.90
C MET A 198 10.92 -41.79 -3.02
N SER A 199 11.71 -40.76 -3.32
CA SER A 199 13.19 -40.85 -3.34
C SER A 199 13.81 -39.46 -3.50
N THR A 200 14.90 -39.22 -2.77
CA THR A 200 15.73 -38.02 -2.90
C THR A 200 16.42 -38.01 -4.27
N LEU A 201 16.35 -36.89 -4.99
CA LEU A 201 17.23 -36.60 -6.11
C LEU A 201 17.38 -35.08 -6.23
N GLU A 202 18.58 -34.60 -5.92
CA GLU A 202 18.93 -33.19 -5.98
C GLU A 202 19.16 -32.80 -7.44
N VAL A 203 18.55 -31.70 -7.87
CA VAL A 203 18.80 -31.07 -9.18
C VAL A 203 19.25 -29.64 -8.89
N ASN A 204 20.52 -29.36 -9.20
CA ASN A 204 21.12 -28.04 -8.98
C ASN A 204 20.65 -27.06 -10.06
N ASP A 205 19.75 -26.14 -9.68
CA ASP A 205 19.48 -24.90 -10.42
C ASP A 205 20.64 -23.87 -10.22
N GLU A 206 21.89 -24.28 -10.46
CA GLU A 206 23.09 -23.49 -10.16
C GLU A 206 23.48 -22.46 -11.23
N GLU A 207 22.99 -22.59 -12.47
CA GLU A 207 23.51 -21.86 -13.65
C GLU A 207 23.19 -20.33 -13.71
N ASP A 208 22.61 -19.75 -12.65
CA ASP A 208 22.27 -18.31 -12.57
C ASP A 208 22.55 -17.68 -11.16
N GLU A 209 23.22 -18.38 -10.22
CA GLU A 209 23.29 -17.92 -8.80
C GLU A 209 23.96 -16.56 -8.58
N ASP A 210 25.10 -16.27 -9.24
CA ASP A 210 25.81 -14.98 -9.16
C ASP A 210 24.90 -13.76 -9.45
N GLY A 211 23.94 -13.95 -10.37
CA GLY A 211 22.97 -12.93 -10.73
C GLY A 211 21.85 -12.76 -9.69
N LEU A 212 21.58 -13.80 -8.90
CA LEU A 212 20.42 -13.89 -8.01
C LEU A 212 20.71 -13.39 -6.58
N MET A 213 21.99 -13.33 -6.19
CA MET A 213 22.49 -12.88 -4.88
C MET A 213 22.39 -11.36 -4.62
N ASP A 214 21.85 -10.57 -5.55
CA ASP A 214 21.74 -9.12 -5.40
C ASP A 214 20.37 -8.72 -4.79
N PRO A 215 20.28 -8.22 -3.53
CA PRO A 215 19.00 -7.96 -2.88
C PRO A 215 18.17 -6.89 -3.62
N ARG A 216 18.83 -5.98 -4.34
CA ARG A 216 18.23 -4.95 -5.19
C ARG A 216 17.27 -5.52 -6.23
N LYS A 217 17.49 -6.74 -6.74
CA LYS A 217 16.62 -7.36 -7.76
C LYS A 217 15.27 -7.83 -7.19
N TRP A 218 15.13 -7.83 -5.87
CA TRP A 218 13.92 -8.18 -5.12
C TRP A 218 13.31 -6.98 -4.38
N LEU A 219 13.88 -5.78 -4.59
CA LEU A 219 13.35 -4.49 -4.18
C LEU A 219 12.29 -4.04 -5.20
N LYS A 220 11.06 -3.79 -4.74
CA LYS A 220 10.02 -3.15 -5.55
C LYS A 220 9.43 -1.96 -4.80
N VAL A 221 9.56 -0.77 -5.39
CA VAL A 221 8.81 0.43 -4.94
C VAL A 221 7.40 0.36 -5.54
N ILE A 222 6.41 0.76 -4.74
CA ILE A 222 4.99 0.70 -5.06
C ILE A 222 4.36 2.06 -4.81
N ASP A 223 3.90 2.70 -5.89
CA ASP A 223 3.18 3.97 -5.83
C ASP A 223 1.77 3.77 -5.24
N ALA A 224 1.29 4.74 -4.45
CA ALA A 224 -0.03 4.76 -3.86
C ALA A 224 -1.18 4.73 -4.88
N PHE A 225 -0.94 5.21 -6.10
CA PHE A 225 -1.89 5.16 -7.22
C PHE A 225 -1.94 3.79 -7.92
N GLU A 226 -0.96 2.89 -7.67
CA GLU A 226 -0.90 1.53 -8.24
C GLU A 226 -1.41 0.43 -7.27
N GLN A 227 -1.56 0.73 -5.99
CA GLN A 227 -1.96 -0.26 -4.97
C GLN A 227 -3.38 -0.82 -5.23
N PRO A 228 -3.61 -2.13 -5.04
CA PRO A 228 -4.92 -2.74 -5.29
C PRO A 228 -5.97 -2.18 -4.32
N ARG A 229 -7.14 -1.81 -4.86
CA ARG A 229 -8.27 -1.31 -4.06
C ARG A 229 -9.00 -2.47 -3.41
N LEU A 230 -8.88 -2.59 -2.09
CA LEU A 230 -9.50 -3.65 -1.28
C LEU A 230 -10.61 -3.08 -0.40
N VAL A 231 -11.75 -3.77 -0.37
CA VAL A 231 -12.91 -3.43 0.47
C VAL A 231 -13.24 -4.64 1.34
N TYR A 232 -13.35 -4.45 2.64
CA TYR A 232 -13.71 -5.53 3.55
C TYR A 232 -15.21 -5.83 3.50
N ASN A 233 -15.55 -7.06 3.11
CA ASN A 233 -16.91 -7.56 3.02
C ASN A 233 -17.30 -8.26 4.33
N VAL A 234 -18.12 -7.58 5.15
CA VAL A 234 -18.56 -8.06 6.47
C VAL A 234 -19.28 -9.41 6.40
N ALA A 235 -20.06 -9.67 5.35
CA ALA A 235 -20.81 -10.92 5.20
C ALA A 235 -19.92 -12.11 4.83
N LYS A 236 -18.92 -11.90 3.94
CA LYS A 236 -17.91 -12.93 3.60
C LYS A 236 -16.80 -13.06 4.66
N LYS A 237 -16.66 -12.08 5.54
CA LYS A 237 -15.50 -11.85 6.41
C LYS A 237 -14.15 -11.83 5.66
N HIS A 238 -14.14 -11.25 4.47
CA HIS A 238 -12.97 -11.28 3.57
C HIS A 238 -12.81 -9.98 2.78
N PHE A 239 -11.62 -9.72 2.23
CA PHE A 239 -11.37 -8.57 1.37
C PHE A 239 -11.71 -8.90 -0.08
N ASP A 240 -12.72 -8.22 -0.63
CA ASP A 240 -13.01 -8.23 -2.06
C ASP A 240 -12.15 -7.14 -2.76
N ARG A 241 -11.71 -7.43 -4.00
CA ARG A 241 -11.05 -6.43 -4.86
C ARG A 241 -12.11 -5.60 -5.59
N ASP A 242 -12.04 -4.28 -5.46
CA ASP A 242 -12.89 -3.36 -6.22
C ASP A 242 -12.39 -3.29 -7.66
N THR A 243 -13.25 -3.62 -8.62
CA THR A 243 -12.96 -3.62 -10.06
C THR A 243 -13.24 -2.27 -10.73
N SER A 244 -13.81 -1.30 -10.01
CA SER A 244 -14.03 0.04 -10.55
C SER A 244 -12.71 0.79 -10.77
N LYS A 245 -12.57 1.40 -11.95
CA LYS A 245 -11.41 2.22 -12.29
C LYS A 245 -11.39 3.47 -11.39
N PRO A 246 -10.31 3.73 -10.64
CA PRO A 246 -10.28 4.84 -9.70
C PRO A 246 -10.25 6.21 -10.42
N SER A 247 -10.86 7.20 -9.76
CA SER A 247 -10.98 8.58 -10.20
C SER A 247 -10.41 9.54 -9.15
N LEU A 248 -9.91 10.70 -9.60
CA LEU A 248 -9.62 11.82 -8.69
C LEU A 248 -10.90 12.54 -8.24
N PHE A 249 -11.99 12.38 -9.01
CA PHE A 249 -13.32 12.90 -8.72
C PHE A 249 -14.34 11.73 -8.74
N PRO A 250 -14.38 10.90 -7.68
CA PRO A 250 -15.34 9.82 -7.54
C PRO A 250 -16.73 10.30 -7.04
N PRO A 251 -17.79 9.48 -7.19
CA PRO A 251 -19.11 9.82 -6.68
C PRO A 251 -19.16 9.90 -5.15
N ALA A 252 -20.12 10.65 -4.62
CA ALA A 252 -20.26 10.88 -3.17
C ALA A 252 -20.41 9.59 -2.33
N SER A 253 -20.91 8.49 -2.93
CA SER A 253 -20.96 7.17 -2.31
C SER A 253 -19.59 6.63 -1.89
N HIS A 254 -18.51 6.98 -2.60
CA HIS A 254 -17.16 6.53 -2.26
C HIS A 254 -16.64 7.25 -1.00
N LYS A 255 -17.08 8.49 -0.73
CA LYS A 255 -16.82 9.20 0.53
C LYS A 255 -17.44 8.47 1.73
N THR A 256 -18.66 7.93 1.59
CA THR A 256 -19.31 7.14 2.65
C THR A 256 -18.69 5.76 2.79
N LEU A 257 -18.32 5.10 1.69
CA LEU A 257 -17.66 3.80 1.70
C LEU A 257 -16.29 3.84 2.40
N LEU A 258 -15.55 4.95 2.31
CA LEU A 258 -14.28 5.14 3.03
C LEU A 258 -14.44 4.95 4.55
N PHE A 259 -15.34 5.71 5.18
CA PHE A 259 -15.55 5.61 6.63
C PHE A 259 -16.17 4.26 7.04
N GLN A 260 -17.03 3.69 6.20
CA GLN A 260 -17.56 2.34 6.42
C GLN A 260 -16.47 1.26 6.37
N ASN A 261 -15.54 1.33 5.41
CA ASN A 261 -14.42 0.39 5.30
C ASN A 261 -13.46 0.52 6.50
N LEU A 262 -13.13 1.76 6.91
CA LEU A 262 -12.33 2.04 8.10
C LEU A 262 -12.97 1.43 9.37
N TYR A 263 -14.26 1.69 9.60
CA TYR A 263 -15.01 1.08 10.71
C TYR A 263 -14.98 -0.45 10.63
N ASN A 264 -15.31 -1.02 9.47
CA ASN A 264 -15.44 -2.45 9.29
C ASN A 264 -14.13 -3.23 9.50
N VAL A 265 -13.00 -2.69 9.04
CA VAL A 265 -11.67 -3.29 9.27
C VAL A 265 -11.33 -3.27 10.76
N ILE A 266 -11.50 -2.13 11.45
CA ILE A 266 -11.21 -2.02 12.89
C ILE A 266 -12.15 -2.90 13.72
N HIS A 267 -13.44 -2.97 13.37
CA HIS A 267 -14.42 -3.84 14.01
C HIS A 267 -14.09 -5.34 13.81
N GLN A 268 -13.67 -5.74 12.61
CA GLN A 268 -13.17 -7.10 12.35
C GLN A 268 -11.90 -7.41 13.15
N ARG A 269 -10.98 -6.45 13.26
CA ARG A 269 -9.72 -6.57 14.02
C ARG A 269 -9.99 -6.82 15.49
N LEU A 270 -10.93 -6.07 16.07
CA LEU A 270 -11.40 -6.24 17.45
C LEU A 270 -12.06 -7.60 17.67
N LEU A 271 -12.97 -8.03 16.79
CA LEU A 271 -13.64 -9.33 16.90
C LEU A 271 -12.71 -10.55 16.76
N ARG A 272 -11.46 -10.37 16.32
CA ARG A 272 -10.42 -11.42 16.32
C ARG A 272 -9.55 -11.39 17.58
N ASN A 273 -9.48 -10.28 18.30
CA ASN A 273 -8.76 -10.21 19.57
C ASN A 273 -9.49 -11.02 20.65
N GLU A 274 -8.75 -11.90 21.34
CA GLU A 274 -9.24 -12.79 22.41
C GLU A 274 -10.08 -12.06 23.47
N SER A 275 -9.72 -10.82 23.82
CA SER A 275 -10.45 -10.00 24.81
C SER A 275 -11.91 -9.68 24.43
N PHE A 276 -12.27 -9.81 23.13
CA PHE A 276 -13.63 -9.60 22.61
C PHE A 276 -14.31 -10.91 22.15
N GLN A 277 -13.61 -12.05 22.22
CA GLN A 277 -14.19 -13.35 21.90
C GLN A 277 -14.95 -13.88 23.12
N THR A 278 -16.27 -14.02 23.00
CA THR A 278 -17.07 -14.73 24.01
C THR A 278 -16.71 -16.22 24.00
N PRO A 279 -16.29 -16.83 25.12
CA PRO A 279 -15.90 -18.24 25.15
C PRO A 279 -17.10 -19.14 24.80
N ALA A 280 -16.96 -19.93 23.73
CA ALA A 280 -18.07 -20.65 23.10
C ALA A 280 -18.70 -21.78 23.94
N PHE A 281 -18.04 -22.20 25.03
CA PHE A 281 -18.52 -23.24 25.95
C PHE A 281 -18.50 -22.76 27.40
N GLN A 282 -19.63 -22.27 27.91
CA GLN A 282 -19.92 -22.32 29.34
C GLN A 282 -20.47 -23.71 29.68
N SER A 283 -19.58 -24.64 30.03
CA SER A 283 -19.96 -25.98 30.49
C SER A 283 -20.80 -25.90 31.77
N GLY A 284 -22.10 -26.16 31.64
CA GLY A 284 -23.11 -25.87 32.66
C GLY A 284 -22.98 -26.67 33.96
N LYS A 285 -22.15 -26.19 34.89
CA LYS A 285 -22.23 -26.51 36.33
C LYS A 285 -22.05 -25.24 37.15
N ALA A 286 -23.17 -24.67 37.60
CA ALA A 286 -23.18 -23.60 38.61
C ALA A 286 -22.76 -24.18 39.98
N SER A 287 -21.45 -24.31 40.20
CA SER A 287 -20.89 -24.77 41.47
C SER A 287 -20.86 -23.62 42.47
N LEU A 288 -21.70 -23.69 43.50
CA LEU A 288 -21.73 -22.76 44.62
C LEU A 288 -20.49 -22.94 45.51
N GLN A 289 -19.34 -22.41 45.07
CA GLN A 289 -18.15 -22.30 45.91
C GLN A 289 -18.05 -20.92 46.56
N ARG A 290 -17.63 -20.94 47.82
CA ARG A 290 -17.79 -19.86 48.80
C ARG A 290 -16.50 -19.04 48.88
N SER A 291 -16.63 -17.75 49.19
CA SER A 291 -15.54 -16.77 49.17
C SER A 291 -14.31 -17.19 50.00
N THR A 292 -13.20 -17.50 49.32
CA THR A 292 -11.83 -17.45 49.86
C THR A 292 -10.90 -16.82 48.83
N SER A 293 -9.87 -16.13 49.30
CA SER A 293 -9.07 -15.19 48.51
C SER A 293 -8.03 -15.87 47.60
N ALA A 294 -8.29 -15.85 46.30
CA ALA A 294 -7.28 -15.98 45.24
C ALA A 294 -7.66 -15.06 44.07
N ILE A 295 -6.80 -14.12 43.70
CA ILE A 295 -7.08 -13.14 42.63
C ILE A 295 -6.72 -13.78 41.28
N THR A 296 -7.59 -14.67 40.82
CA THR A 296 -7.59 -15.16 39.44
C THR A 296 -8.64 -14.39 38.66
N THR A 297 -8.21 -13.48 37.78
CA THR A 297 -9.10 -12.63 36.99
C THR A 297 -9.99 -13.45 36.08
N GLN A 298 -11.30 -13.50 36.38
CA GLN A 298 -12.29 -14.00 35.44
C GLN A 298 -12.29 -13.07 34.21
N GLN A 299 -11.84 -13.57 33.07
CA GLN A 299 -11.83 -12.82 31.82
C GLN A 299 -13.26 -12.57 31.34
N GLN A 300 -13.83 -11.43 31.74
CA GLN A 300 -15.08 -10.93 31.19
C GLN A 300 -14.80 -10.43 29.77
N SER A 301 -15.23 -11.20 28.76
CA SER A 301 -15.07 -10.82 27.35
C SER A 301 -15.83 -9.52 27.05
N TYR A 302 -15.12 -8.49 26.58
CA TYR A 302 -15.73 -7.19 26.29
C TYR A 302 -16.74 -7.31 25.15
N LYS A 303 -17.95 -6.78 25.37
CA LYS A 303 -19.05 -6.84 24.41
C LYS A 303 -19.36 -5.47 23.84
N LEU A 304 -18.94 -5.25 22.59
CA LEU A 304 -19.31 -4.06 21.83
C LEU A 304 -20.83 -3.94 21.69
N THR A 305 -21.36 -2.76 22.00
CA THR A 305 -22.78 -2.41 21.85
C THR A 305 -22.91 -1.36 20.75
N PRO A 306 -23.70 -1.57 19.68
CA PRO A 306 -23.94 -0.54 18.67
C PRO A 306 -24.82 0.57 19.24
N ILE A 307 -24.66 1.80 18.76
CA ILE A 307 -25.28 3.01 19.37
C ILE A 307 -26.82 2.90 19.40
N ALA A 308 -27.45 2.36 18.36
CA ALA A 308 -28.90 2.13 18.33
C ALA A 308 -29.44 1.20 19.44
N ASN A 309 -28.60 0.38 20.09
CA ASN A 309 -28.99 -0.46 21.22
C ASN A 309 -28.96 0.27 22.59
N LEU A 310 -28.54 1.53 22.66
CA LEU A 310 -28.57 2.33 23.90
C LEU A 310 -29.96 2.89 24.22
N LEU A 311 -30.83 3.01 23.21
CA LEU A 311 -32.16 3.63 23.37
C LEU A 311 -33.01 2.85 24.39
N GLY A 312 -33.47 3.54 25.44
CA GLY A 312 -34.22 2.94 26.56
C GLY A 312 -33.39 2.07 27.52
N ARG A 313 -32.04 2.14 27.47
CA ARG A 313 -31.12 1.47 28.40
C ARG A 313 -30.40 2.49 29.29
N ASN A 314 -31.18 3.18 30.11
CA ASN A 314 -30.70 4.31 30.90
C ASN A 314 -29.87 3.80 32.10
N ARG A 315 -28.71 4.41 32.35
CA ARG A 315 -27.74 4.09 33.43
C ARG A 315 -27.08 2.70 33.39
N SER A 316 -27.21 1.91 32.32
CA SER A 316 -26.38 0.71 32.14
C SER A 316 -25.03 1.03 31.51
N THR A 317 -24.00 0.29 31.92
CA THR A 317 -22.65 0.38 31.35
C THR A 317 -22.56 -0.34 30.00
N HIS A 318 -21.92 0.30 29.02
CA HIS A 318 -21.77 -0.22 27.67
C HIS A 318 -20.42 0.18 27.06
N MET A 319 -19.73 -0.76 26.43
CA MET A 319 -18.57 -0.45 25.59
C MET A 319 -19.01 -0.14 24.16
N LEU A 320 -18.67 1.05 23.68
CA LEU A 320 -18.94 1.54 22.33
C LEU A 320 -17.66 1.52 21.48
N LEU A 321 -17.82 1.22 20.19
CA LEU A 321 -16.84 1.48 19.15
C LEU A 321 -17.41 2.56 18.22
N GLY A 322 -16.64 3.60 17.90
CA GLY A 322 -17.10 4.61 16.95
C GLY A 322 -16.07 5.65 16.56
N LEU A 323 -16.42 6.42 15.54
CA LEU A 323 -15.64 7.54 15.03
C LEU A 323 -15.91 8.79 15.88
N LEU A 324 -14.85 9.33 16.50
CA LEU A 324 -14.90 10.57 17.26
C LEU A 324 -15.11 11.76 16.32
N SER A 325 -16.01 12.67 16.69
CA SER A 325 -16.40 13.82 15.86
C SER A 325 -16.78 15.03 16.70
N ILE A 326 -16.83 16.20 16.08
CA ILE A 326 -17.39 17.42 16.65
C ILE A 326 -18.74 17.67 15.94
N SER A 327 -19.78 17.88 16.72
CA SER A 327 -21.13 18.18 16.22
C SER A 327 -21.24 19.63 15.69
N PRO A 328 -22.29 19.98 14.94
CA PRO A 328 -22.53 21.36 14.53
C PRO A 328 -22.74 22.35 15.69
N THR A 329 -23.04 21.88 16.90
CA THR A 329 -23.15 22.71 18.11
C THR A 329 -21.82 22.83 18.89
N GLY A 330 -20.73 22.25 18.37
CA GLY A 330 -19.42 22.25 19.02
C GLY A 330 -19.23 21.17 20.09
N THR A 331 -20.25 20.39 20.41
CA THR A 331 -20.14 19.27 21.36
C THR A 331 -19.38 18.09 20.74
N LEU A 332 -18.69 17.32 21.59
CA LEU A 332 -18.06 16.07 21.18
C LEU A 332 -19.15 15.01 20.96
N ALA A 333 -19.00 14.18 19.92
CA ALA A 333 -19.97 13.14 19.56
C ALA A 333 -19.27 11.92 18.96
N ILE A 334 -19.78 10.72 19.27
CA ILE A 334 -19.29 9.45 18.73
C ILE A 334 -20.31 8.87 17.72
N ASN A 335 -19.80 8.40 16.58
CA ASN A 335 -20.62 7.87 15.48
C ASN A 335 -20.31 6.40 15.20
N ASP A 336 -21.35 5.60 15.06
CA ASP A 336 -21.33 4.20 14.61
C ASP A 336 -22.02 4.12 13.24
N LEU A 337 -21.97 2.95 12.59
CA LEU A 337 -22.81 2.63 11.44
C LEU A 337 -24.31 2.76 11.75
N THR A 338 -24.72 2.66 13.02
CA THR A 338 -26.14 2.68 13.44
C THR A 338 -26.68 4.05 13.86
N GLY A 339 -25.83 5.03 14.19
CA GLY A 339 -26.30 6.32 14.71
C GLY A 339 -25.19 7.20 15.31
N SER A 340 -25.60 8.35 15.85
CA SER A 340 -24.75 9.35 16.49
C SER A 340 -25.25 9.66 17.90
N ILE A 341 -24.34 9.91 18.85
CA ILE A 341 -24.66 10.31 20.23
C ILE A 341 -23.65 11.32 20.77
N ALA A 342 -24.11 12.27 21.59
CA ALA A 342 -23.24 13.22 22.29
C ALA A 342 -22.38 12.49 23.33
N LEU A 343 -21.12 12.91 23.47
CA LEU A 343 -20.11 12.24 24.28
C LEU A 343 -19.54 13.23 25.30
N ASP A 344 -19.64 12.89 26.59
CA ASP A 344 -18.98 13.59 27.68
C ASP A 344 -17.73 12.79 28.12
N LEU A 345 -16.58 13.48 28.20
CA LEU A 345 -15.29 12.94 28.64
C LEU A 345 -14.70 13.70 29.84
N THR A 346 -15.47 14.57 30.51
CA THR A 346 -15.04 15.33 31.71
C THR A 346 -14.52 14.42 32.83
N HIS A 347 -15.11 13.23 32.97
CA HIS A 347 -14.72 12.19 33.92
C HIS A 347 -13.87 11.06 33.32
N ALA A 348 -13.53 11.14 32.02
CA ALA A 348 -12.87 10.04 31.32
C ALA A 348 -11.35 9.98 31.58
N THR A 349 -10.84 8.77 31.74
CA THR A 349 -9.41 8.45 31.83
C THR A 349 -8.93 7.68 30.60
N ALA A 350 -7.69 7.94 30.17
CA ALA A 350 -7.08 7.24 29.05
C ALA A 350 -6.50 5.91 29.50
N ILE A 351 -6.88 4.80 28.85
CA ILE A 351 -6.23 3.50 29.07
C ILE A 351 -5.27 3.20 27.91
N PRO A 352 -3.98 2.94 28.17
CA PRO A 352 -3.18 3.31 29.35
C PRO A 352 -2.85 4.81 29.41
N GLU A 353 -2.56 5.29 30.63
CA GLU A 353 -2.37 6.70 30.97
C GLU A 353 -1.38 7.44 30.05
N ASP A 354 -1.80 8.61 29.57
CA ASP A 354 -1.12 9.55 28.66
C ASP A 354 -0.44 8.95 27.39
N SER A 355 -0.67 7.67 27.10
CA SER A 355 0.11 6.92 26.11
C SER A 355 -0.30 7.15 24.64
N ALA A 356 -1.34 7.95 24.38
CA ALA A 356 -1.83 8.27 23.04
C ALA A 356 -2.41 9.70 22.95
N TRP A 357 -2.58 10.20 21.73
CA TRP A 357 -3.43 11.37 21.44
C TRP A 357 -4.81 10.89 20.96
N PHE A 358 -5.87 11.60 21.37
CA PHE A 358 -7.23 11.39 20.86
C PHE A 358 -7.67 12.65 20.11
N ALA A 359 -8.11 12.50 18.86
CA ALA A 359 -8.53 13.61 18.00
C ALA A 359 -9.82 13.26 17.24
N PRO A 360 -10.65 14.25 16.85
CA PRO A 360 -11.74 14.02 15.92
C PRO A 360 -11.23 13.36 14.63
N GLY A 361 -12.00 12.43 14.06
CA GLY A 361 -11.58 11.60 12.93
C GLY A 361 -10.90 10.29 13.31
N MET A 362 -10.65 10.04 14.61
CA MET A 362 -10.14 8.77 15.12
C MET A 362 -11.26 7.80 15.50
N MET A 363 -11.00 6.50 15.34
CA MET A 363 -11.84 5.41 15.82
C MET A 363 -11.47 5.07 17.26
N VAL A 364 -12.39 5.22 18.20
CA VAL A 364 -12.13 5.03 19.64
C VAL A 364 -13.04 3.96 20.25
N LEU A 365 -12.53 3.31 21.29
CA LEU A 365 -13.31 2.55 22.25
C LEU A 365 -13.62 3.45 23.45
N VAL A 366 -14.89 3.51 23.85
CA VAL A 366 -15.31 4.21 25.07
C VAL A 366 -16.15 3.27 25.91
N ASP A 367 -15.83 3.13 27.19
CA ASP A 367 -16.69 2.49 28.19
C ASP A 367 -17.28 3.55 29.13
N GLY A 368 -18.56 3.41 29.46
CA GLY A 368 -19.34 4.46 30.09
C GLY A 368 -20.83 4.14 30.20
N THR A 369 -21.61 5.12 30.66
CA THR A 369 -23.07 5.00 30.87
C THR A 369 -23.87 5.95 29.98
N TYR A 370 -25.02 5.46 29.49
CA TYR A 370 -26.01 6.27 28.80
C TYR A 370 -26.93 7.01 29.78
N GLU A 371 -27.06 8.33 29.61
CA GLU A 371 -27.97 9.20 30.35
C GLU A 371 -28.89 9.94 29.36
N GLU A 372 -30.20 9.72 29.47
CA GLU A 372 -31.21 10.35 28.62
C GLU A 372 -31.56 11.72 29.23
N ASP A 373 -31.41 12.81 28.46
CA ASP A 373 -31.70 14.16 28.96
C ASP A 373 -33.23 14.37 29.03
N GLU A 374 -33.76 14.62 30.24
CA GLU A 374 -35.21 14.69 30.49
C GLU A 374 -35.91 15.91 29.82
N THR A 375 -35.15 16.85 29.28
CA THR A 375 -35.60 18.17 28.78
C THR A 375 -35.92 18.23 27.28
N GLY A 376 -36.73 17.30 26.74
CA GLY A 376 -37.38 17.56 25.45
C GLY A 376 -38.04 16.41 24.67
N THR A 377 -39.38 16.35 24.71
CA THR A 377 -40.25 15.83 23.63
C THR A 377 -39.86 14.51 22.93
N SER A 378 -40.17 13.39 23.59
CA SER A 378 -40.27 12.03 23.03
C SER A 378 -39.01 11.40 22.44
N SER A 379 -38.60 10.26 23.02
CA SER A 379 -37.55 9.38 22.52
C SER A 379 -37.88 8.86 21.10
N ARG A 380 -37.43 9.62 20.10
CA ARG A 380 -37.63 9.42 18.67
C ARG A 380 -36.37 9.85 17.94
N LEU A 381 -35.93 9.03 16.98
CA LEU A 381 -34.72 9.27 16.20
C LEU A 381 -34.84 10.59 15.41
N GLY A 382 -34.20 11.64 15.91
CA GLY A 382 -34.35 13.00 15.40
C GLY A 382 -33.59 13.19 14.10
N GLY A 383 -34.29 13.63 13.03
CA GLY A 383 -33.70 13.85 11.70
C GLY A 383 -32.73 15.03 11.59
N ASN A 384 -32.37 15.68 12.70
CA ASN A 384 -31.62 16.94 12.75
C ASN A 384 -30.17 16.74 13.22
N GLY A 385 -29.50 15.67 12.80
CA GLY A 385 -28.06 15.50 13.05
C GLY A 385 -27.51 14.12 12.70
N GLY A 386 -26.22 14.08 12.36
CA GLY A 386 -25.42 12.84 12.30
C GLY A 386 -25.72 11.89 11.14
N VAL A 387 -24.91 10.82 11.07
CA VAL A 387 -25.17 9.65 10.23
C VAL A 387 -26.02 8.67 11.07
N GLY A 388 -27.06 8.09 10.46
CA GLY A 388 -28.01 7.21 11.18
C GLY A 388 -29.01 7.93 12.08
N GLY A 389 -28.88 9.25 12.26
CA GLY A 389 -29.69 10.06 13.18
C GLY A 389 -29.06 10.17 14.57
N THR A 390 -29.32 11.29 15.25
CA THR A 390 -28.90 11.52 16.63
C THR A 390 -29.88 10.88 17.62
N ILE A 391 -29.34 10.13 18.58
CA ILE A 391 -30.06 9.72 19.79
C ILE A 391 -30.12 10.91 20.77
N SER A 392 -31.26 11.11 21.41
CA SER A 392 -31.50 12.15 22.40
C SER A 392 -30.95 11.77 23.78
N GLY A 393 -29.79 12.31 24.12
CA GLY A 393 -29.11 12.07 25.41
C GLY A 393 -27.60 12.17 25.26
N LYS A 394 -26.90 11.96 26.38
CA LYS A 394 -25.44 12.01 26.47
C LYS A 394 -24.88 10.66 26.94
N PHE A 395 -23.71 10.32 26.41
CA PHE A 395 -22.93 9.18 26.86
C PHE A 395 -21.77 9.68 27.73
N VAL A 396 -21.77 9.32 29.01
CA VAL A 396 -20.71 9.73 29.96
C VAL A 396 -19.65 8.64 29.96
N GLY A 397 -18.48 8.94 29.40
CA GLY A 397 -17.33 8.02 29.35
C GLY A 397 -16.52 8.01 30.64
N PHE A 398 -16.20 6.82 31.15
CA PHE A 398 -15.25 6.61 32.25
C PHE A 398 -13.86 6.27 31.72
N PHE A 399 -13.80 5.51 30.64
CA PHE A 399 -12.56 5.06 30.02
C PHE A 399 -12.59 5.30 28.51
N ILE A 400 -11.51 5.86 27.97
CA ILE A 400 -11.29 5.98 26.52
C ILE A 400 -9.96 5.32 26.15
N GLY A 401 -9.99 4.56 25.06
CA GLY A 401 -8.82 3.86 24.53
C GLY A 401 -8.87 3.76 23.02
N HIS A 402 -7.71 3.61 22.37
CA HIS A 402 -7.68 3.23 20.97
C HIS A 402 -7.92 1.72 20.82
N PRO A 403 -8.54 1.27 19.72
CA PRO A 403 -8.64 -0.15 19.44
C PRO A 403 -7.23 -0.75 19.26
N PRO A 404 -6.86 -1.85 19.96
CA PRO A 404 -5.52 -2.43 19.83
C PRO A 404 -5.25 -2.90 18.39
N PRO A 405 -4.00 -2.80 17.89
CA PRO A 405 -3.63 -3.23 16.55
C PRO A 405 -3.36 -4.75 16.48
N GLU A 406 -3.42 -5.32 15.28
CA GLU A 406 -3.20 -6.76 15.07
C GLU A 406 -1.81 -7.03 14.49
N ARG A 407 -1.04 -7.89 15.14
CA ARG A 407 0.32 -8.28 14.71
C ARG A 407 0.31 -8.88 13.31
N ARG A 408 1.26 -8.48 12.46
CA ARG A 408 1.37 -8.89 11.04
C ARG A 408 1.23 -10.40 10.83
N HIS A 409 1.83 -11.23 11.69
CA HIS A 409 1.76 -12.70 11.59
C HIS A 409 0.38 -13.29 11.90
N VAL A 410 -0.41 -12.67 12.78
CA VAL A 410 -1.82 -13.05 13.04
C VAL A 410 -2.69 -12.60 11.85
N THR A 411 -2.44 -11.40 11.32
CA THR A 411 -3.18 -10.87 10.17
C THR A 411 -2.98 -11.73 8.92
N LEU A 412 -1.75 -12.16 8.65
CA LEU A 412 -1.42 -13.00 7.49
C LEU A 412 -1.69 -14.51 7.74
N GLY A 413 -1.94 -14.93 8.98
CA GLY A 413 -2.11 -16.35 9.31
C GLY A 413 -0.83 -17.18 9.06
N THR A 414 0.31 -16.63 9.48
CA THR A 414 1.65 -17.24 9.43
C THR A 414 2.18 -17.58 10.83
N ALA A 415 1.37 -17.43 11.87
CA ALA A 415 1.67 -17.92 13.21
C ALA A 415 1.19 -19.37 13.33
N GLY A 416 2.10 -20.27 13.70
CA GLY A 416 1.81 -21.70 13.93
C GLY A 416 1.91 -22.57 12.68
N GLU A 417 3.09 -23.15 12.43
CA GLU A 417 3.17 -24.41 11.68
C GLU A 417 2.72 -25.55 12.61
N GLY A 418 1.46 -25.98 12.48
CA GLY A 418 0.98 -27.20 13.15
C GLY A 418 -0.48 -27.18 13.60
N ASP A 419 -1.08 -26.00 13.85
CA ASP A 419 -2.46 -25.92 14.35
C ASP A 419 -3.45 -25.51 13.26
N THR A 420 -4.43 -26.37 12.99
CA THR A 420 -5.51 -26.15 12.01
C THR A 420 -6.74 -25.49 12.62
N THR A 421 -6.57 -24.71 13.69
CA THR A 421 -7.63 -23.85 14.23
C THR A 421 -8.13 -22.86 13.17
N ALA A 422 -9.45 -22.71 13.09
CA ALA A 422 -10.13 -21.94 12.04
C ALA A 422 -10.03 -20.41 12.21
N GLY A 423 -8.95 -19.91 12.82
CA GLY A 423 -8.64 -18.48 13.03
C GLY A 423 -8.21 -17.79 11.74
N GLY A 424 -9.14 -17.62 10.79
CA GLY A 424 -8.86 -17.19 9.42
C GLY A 424 -8.04 -15.90 9.27
N GLY A 425 -6.74 -16.06 9.01
CA GLY A 425 -5.84 -15.00 8.56
C GLY A 425 -5.85 -14.81 7.03
N PHE A 426 -5.51 -13.60 6.58
CA PHE A 426 -5.63 -13.15 5.20
C PHE A 426 -4.42 -13.46 4.30
N GLY A 427 -3.62 -14.49 4.61
CA GLY A 427 -2.38 -14.81 3.89
C GLY A 427 -2.52 -15.08 2.39
N TRP A 428 -3.73 -15.35 1.89
CA TRP A 428 -4.04 -15.46 0.46
C TRP A 428 -4.37 -14.12 -0.24
N VAL A 429 -4.67 -13.07 0.53
CA VAL A 429 -4.92 -11.72 -0.01
C VAL A 429 -3.59 -11.06 -0.36
N ASP A 430 -3.49 -10.59 -1.59
CA ASP A 430 -2.38 -9.76 -2.07
C ASP A 430 -2.77 -8.28 -1.88
N PHE A 431 -2.27 -7.70 -0.79
CA PHE A 431 -2.52 -6.32 -0.38
C PHE A 431 -1.70 -5.28 -1.18
N LEU A 432 -0.66 -5.71 -1.90
CA LEU A 432 0.36 -4.81 -2.47
C LEU A 432 0.45 -4.86 -4.00
N GLY A 433 -0.14 -5.85 -4.67
CA GLY A 433 0.09 -6.09 -6.09
C GLY A 433 1.47 -6.70 -6.36
N VAL A 434 1.95 -7.53 -5.44
CA VAL A 434 3.24 -8.27 -5.54
C VAL A 434 3.08 -9.79 -5.38
N GLY A 435 1.85 -10.26 -5.13
CA GLY A 435 1.56 -11.64 -4.79
C GLY A 435 1.40 -11.84 -3.28
N SER A 436 0.60 -12.83 -2.89
CA SER A 436 0.17 -13.00 -1.50
C SER A 436 1.15 -13.82 -0.65
N SER A 437 1.11 -13.57 0.66
CA SER A 437 2.06 -14.13 1.62
C SER A 437 2.09 -15.66 1.66
N ARG A 438 0.98 -16.36 1.40
CA ARG A 438 0.96 -17.84 1.30
C ARG A 438 1.40 -18.36 -0.07
N ALA A 439 1.24 -17.58 -1.14
CA ALA A 439 1.60 -18.01 -2.50
C ALA A 439 3.10 -17.84 -2.80
N LEU A 440 3.75 -16.83 -2.22
CA LEU A 440 5.17 -16.52 -2.47
C LEU A 440 6.04 -16.50 -1.20
N GLY A 441 5.46 -16.47 0.00
CA GLY A 441 6.22 -16.27 1.25
C GLY A 441 7.29 -17.32 1.51
N THR A 442 7.01 -18.61 1.34
CA THR A 442 8.01 -19.68 1.52
C THR A 442 9.14 -19.59 0.48
N LYS A 443 8.76 -19.33 -0.79
CA LYS A 443 9.58 -18.73 -1.86
C LYS A 443 10.62 -17.73 -1.34
N MET A 444 10.08 -16.61 -0.86
CA MET A 444 10.82 -15.40 -0.50
C MET A 444 11.59 -15.52 0.81
N GLN A 445 11.10 -16.28 1.80
CA GLN A 445 11.77 -16.53 3.08
C GLN A 445 13.00 -17.43 2.93
N ARG A 446 12.94 -18.45 2.07
CA ARG A 446 14.12 -19.28 1.76
C ARG A 446 15.21 -18.45 1.06
N LEU A 447 14.80 -17.51 0.20
CA LEU A 447 15.71 -16.57 -0.46
C LEU A 447 16.27 -15.54 0.53
N GLU A 448 15.44 -14.96 1.39
CA GLU A 448 15.84 -14.09 2.50
C GLU A 448 16.86 -14.78 3.41
N GLN A 449 16.65 -16.06 3.75
CA GLN A 449 17.60 -16.88 4.52
C GLN A 449 18.89 -17.20 3.75
N LYS A 450 18.82 -17.54 2.45
CA LYS A 450 20.02 -17.71 1.60
C LYS A 450 20.87 -16.44 1.61
N LEU A 451 20.23 -15.28 1.49
CA LEU A 451 20.90 -13.97 1.36
C LEU A 451 21.34 -13.36 2.69
N HIS A 452 20.70 -13.75 3.79
CA HIS A 452 21.08 -13.39 5.16
C HIS A 452 22.29 -14.21 5.66
N ARG A 453 22.62 -15.36 5.04
CA ARG A 453 23.76 -16.18 5.48
C ARG A 453 25.03 -15.31 5.51
N PRO A 454 25.63 -15.04 6.69
CA PRO A 454 26.88 -14.31 6.74
C PRO A 454 27.98 -15.15 6.06
N PRO A 455 29.06 -14.53 5.57
CA PRO A 455 30.23 -15.27 5.16
C PRO A 455 30.73 -16.16 6.33
N PRO A 456 31.39 -17.29 6.05
CA PRO A 456 32.02 -18.09 7.09
C PRO A 456 33.03 -17.22 7.87
N PRO A 457 33.21 -17.46 9.18
CA PRO A 457 34.13 -16.70 10.02
C PRO A 457 35.58 -17.13 9.76
N ASP A 458 36.13 -16.72 8.63
CA ASP A 458 37.54 -16.92 8.29
C ASP A 458 38.40 -15.77 8.84
N THR A 459 39.47 -16.16 9.55
CA THR A 459 40.56 -15.35 10.16
C THR A 459 40.29 -14.61 11.48
N ASP A 460 41.26 -14.76 12.40
CA ASP A 460 41.26 -14.23 13.76
C ASP A 460 41.65 -12.73 13.82
N THR A 461 40.68 -11.83 13.70
CA THR A 461 40.86 -10.40 14.00
C THR A 461 39.76 -9.87 14.93
N ASP A 462 40.14 -9.08 15.94
CA ASP A 462 39.23 -8.38 16.87
C ASP A 462 38.47 -7.19 16.21
N ASP A 463 38.51 -7.07 14.88
CA ASP A 463 37.85 -6.01 14.14
C ASP A 463 36.32 -6.22 14.09
N PRO A 464 35.51 -5.15 14.16
CA PRO A 464 34.06 -5.26 14.09
C PRO A 464 33.63 -5.82 12.71
N PRO A 465 32.64 -6.74 12.66
CA PRO A 465 32.26 -7.40 11.42
C PRO A 465 31.78 -6.37 10.37
N PRO A 466 32.14 -6.57 9.08
CA PRO A 466 31.83 -5.60 8.03
C PRO A 466 30.32 -5.35 7.92
N PRO A 467 29.89 -4.08 7.78
CA PRO A 467 28.48 -3.72 7.91
C PRO A 467 27.67 -4.28 6.74
N SER A 468 26.42 -4.67 7.02
CA SER A 468 25.59 -5.37 6.05
C SER A 468 25.34 -4.54 4.78
N ARG A 469 25.41 -5.21 3.62
CA ARG A 469 24.98 -4.63 2.33
C ARG A 469 23.48 -4.33 2.30
N GLY A 470 22.69 -4.99 3.16
CA GLY A 470 21.23 -4.84 3.32
C GLY A 470 20.78 -3.55 4.03
N ARG A 471 21.60 -2.51 4.08
CA ARG A 471 21.27 -1.24 4.74
C ARG A 471 20.48 -0.29 3.83
N VAL A 472 19.51 0.40 4.44
CA VAL A 472 18.71 1.47 3.84
C VAL A 472 18.96 2.76 4.62
N VAL A 473 19.44 3.79 3.92
CA VAL A 473 19.76 5.12 4.48
C VAL A 473 18.57 6.04 4.27
N ILE A 474 18.05 6.65 5.33
CA ILE A 474 16.80 7.42 5.32
C ILE A 474 17.08 8.86 5.76
N LEU A 475 16.87 9.80 4.84
CA LEU A 475 17.08 11.24 5.03
C LEU A 475 15.73 11.98 4.95
N GLY A 476 15.41 12.77 5.97
CA GLY A 476 14.13 13.47 6.09
C GLY A 476 14.20 14.98 5.85
N ASP A 477 13.18 15.56 5.23
CA ASP A 477 13.01 17.01 5.03
C ASP A 477 14.26 17.69 4.40
N VAL A 478 14.66 17.16 3.24
CA VAL A 478 15.91 17.50 2.54
C VAL A 478 15.79 18.84 1.77
N HIS A 479 15.77 19.95 2.50
CA HIS A 479 15.70 21.31 1.97
C HIS A 479 16.92 21.71 1.11
N LEU A 480 16.78 21.66 -0.22
CA LEU A 480 17.85 21.92 -1.19
C LEU A 480 18.17 23.41 -1.38
N ASP A 481 17.25 24.30 -0.97
CA ASP A 481 17.44 25.76 -0.96
C ASP A 481 18.42 26.22 0.14
N ILE A 482 18.59 25.42 1.19
CA ILE A 482 19.49 25.72 2.31
C ILE A 482 20.89 25.13 2.00
N PRO A 483 21.95 25.94 1.83
CA PRO A 483 23.28 25.44 1.44
C PRO A 483 23.91 24.52 2.50
N GLN A 484 23.51 24.64 3.78
CA GLN A 484 23.91 23.73 4.85
C GLN A 484 23.41 22.29 4.60
N THR A 485 22.24 22.10 3.98
CA THR A 485 21.75 20.77 3.62
C THR A 485 22.62 20.13 2.55
N LEU A 486 23.07 20.90 1.55
CA LEU A 486 23.98 20.40 0.52
C LEU A 486 25.37 20.04 1.09
N GLN A 487 25.84 20.78 2.10
CA GLN A 487 27.06 20.45 2.86
C GLN A 487 26.88 19.17 3.70
N ALA A 488 25.75 19.02 4.39
CA ALA A 488 25.38 17.81 5.12
C ALA A 488 25.33 16.57 4.19
N LEU A 489 24.68 16.69 3.02
CA LEU A 489 24.61 15.62 2.02
C LEU A 489 26.00 15.23 1.51
N LYS A 490 26.88 16.19 1.20
CA LYS A 490 28.28 15.91 0.83
C LYS A 490 29.01 15.10 1.89
N LYS A 491 28.85 15.40 3.19
CA LYS A 491 29.49 14.61 4.26
C LYS A 491 28.90 13.22 4.40
N ILE A 492 27.57 13.07 4.31
CA ILE A 492 26.90 11.76 4.37
C ILE A 492 27.32 10.88 3.18
N PHE A 493 27.33 11.41 1.96
CA PHE A 493 27.80 10.66 0.79
C PHE A 493 29.30 10.39 0.83
N SER A 494 30.12 11.33 1.33
CA SER A 494 31.55 11.09 1.54
C SER A 494 31.84 9.99 2.57
N LEU A 495 31.00 9.83 3.59
CA LEU A 495 31.11 8.76 4.57
C LEU A 495 30.80 7.40 3.91
N TYR A 496 29.64 7.28 3.25
CA TYR A 496 29.26 6.03 2.57
C TYR A 496 30.15 5.68 1.36
N SER A 497 30.75 6.68 0.70
CA SER A 497 31.73 6.48 -0.37
C SER A 497 33.15 6.16 0.14
N SER A 498 33.36 6.14 1.47
CA SER A 498 34.62 5.70 2.11
C SER A 498 34.52 4.29 2.72
N GLU A 499 33.34 3.67 2.71
CA GLU A 499 33.17 2.27 3.10
C GLU A 499 33.72 1.33 1.99
N PRO A 500 34.23 0.13 2.35
CA PRO A 500 34.75 -0.82 1.37
C PRO A 500 33.71 -1.28 0.33
N GLU A 501 34.19 -1.68 -0.86
CA GLU A 501 33.34 -2.24 -1.90
C GLU A 501 32.56 -3.46 -1.39
N GLY A 502 31.26 -3.50 -1.70
CA GLY A 502 30.33 -4.51 -1.19
C GLY A 502 29.68 -4.17 0.16
N CYS A 503 30.27 -3.29 0.98
CA CYS A 503 29.63 -2.81 2.22
C CYS A 503 28.59 -1.71 1.98
N THR A 504 28.73 -0.96 0.89
CA THR A 504 27.88 0.20 0.51
C THR A 504 26.37 -0.07 0.67
N PRO A 505 25.58 0.90 1.18
CA PRO A 505 24.15 0.72 1.42
C PRO A 505 23.35 0.46 0.13
N MET A 506 22.38 -0.45 0.21
CA MET A 506 21.53 -0.86 -0.91
C MET A 506 20.63 0.26 -1.45
N THR A 507 20.15 1.16 -0.58
CA THR A 507 19.13 2.14 -0.94
C THR A 507 19.24 3.42 -0.12
N PHE A 508 19.15 4.57 -0.78
CA PHE A 508 18.97 5.88 -0.15
C PHE A 508 17.52 6.34 -0.35
N ILE A 509 16.83 6.73 0.73
CA ILE A 509 15.48 7.28 0.70
C ILE A 509 15.56 8.75 1.10
N LEU A 510 15.32 9.64 0.14
CA LEU A 510 15.31 11.10 0.33
C LEU A 510 13.86 11.59 0.35
N LEU A 511 13.44 12.09 1.52
CA LEU A 511 12.10 12.61 1.76
C LEU A 511 12.13 14.13 1.69
N GLY A 512 11.17 14.70 0.96
CA GLY A 512 10.91 16.14 0.97
C GLY A 512 10.46 16.64 2.35
N SER A 513 10.17 17.92 2.53
CA SER A 513 10.12 18.96 1.48
C SER A 513 11.49 19.22 0.88
N PHE A 514 11.56 19.30 -0.45
CA PHE A 514 12.81 19.62 -1.15
C PHE A 514 13.12 21.12 -1.17
N VAL A 515 12.16 21.97 -0.78
CA VAL A 515 12.34 23.42 -0.58
C VAL A 515 11.63 23.85 0.71
N SER A 516 12.26 24.72 1.51
CA SER A 516 11.74 25.16 2.81
C SER A 516 10.43 25.98 2.74
N HIS A 517 10.09 26.49 1.57
CA HIS A 517 8.96 27.39 1.34
C HIS A 517 8.11 26.95 0.13
N ALA A 518 6.83 27.30 0.17
CA ALA A 518 5.83 27.03 -0.86
C ALA A 518 6.10 27.84 -2.16
N VAL A 519 6.99 27.32 -3.01
CA VAL A 519 7.57 28.04 -4.17
C VAL A 519 6.52 28.68 -5.07
N LEU A 520 5.64 27.88 -5.69
CA LEU A 520 4.70 28.36 -6.73
C LEU A 520 3.50 29.15 -6.18
N ALA A 521 3.46 29.45 -4.88
CA ALA A 521 2.34 30.12 -4.22
C ALA A 521 2.59 31.61 -3.92
N ARG A 522 3.83 32.12 -4.07
CA ARG A 522 4.15 33.53 -3.84
C ARG A 522 4.36 34.25 -5.18
N GLY A 523 3.74 35.42 -5.34
CA GLY A 523 3.89 36.28 -6.53
C GLY A 523 5.21 37.04 -6.60
N GLY A 524 6.35 36.41 -6.27
CA GLY A 524 7.67 37.04 -6.27
C GLY A 524 8.82 36.05 -6.05
N SER A 525 9.83 36.12 -6.92
CA SER A 525 10.98 35.22 -7.09
C SER A 525 10.64 33.73 -7.34
N GLY A 526 9.92 33.10 -6.41
CA GLY A 526 9.58 31.67 -6.29
C GLY A 526 9.17 30.95 -7.58
N GLY A 527 10.15 30.66 -8.43
CA GLY A 527 9.91 30.15 -9.77
C GLY A 527 10.01 28.63 -9.86
N SER A 528 9.33 28.04 -10.85
CA SER A 528 9.66 26.69 -11.31
C SER A 528 11.10 26.58 -11.85
N ILE A 529 11.73 27.72 -12.17
CA ILE A 529 13.14 27.85 -12.52
C ILE A 529 14.02 27.67 -11.28
N GLU A 530 13.81 28.44 -10.20
CA GLU A 530 14.55 28.29 -8.93
C GLU A 530 14.42 26.86 -8.38
N TYR A 531 13.21 26.29 -8.38
CA TYR A 531 12.98 24.89 -7.99
C TYR A 531 13.82 23.91 -8.82
N LYS A 532 13.93 24.15 -10.14
CA LYS A 532 14.78 23.33 -11.02
C LYS A 532 16.26 23.53 -10.72
N GLU A 533 16.70 24.74 -10.43
CA GLU A 533 18.09 25.06 -10.11
C GLU A 533 18.55 24.33 -8.84
N TYR A 534 17.70 24.20 -7.81
CA TYR A 534 18.00 23.38 -6.62
C TYR A 534 18.19 21.88 -6.95
N PHE A 535 17.36 21.31 -7.84
CA PHE A 535 17.52 19.93 -8.30
C PHE A 535 18.74 19.75 -9.23
N ASP A 536 19.07 20.77 -10.02
CA ASP A 536 20.27 20.83 -10.84
C ASP A 536 21.55 20.96 -9.97
N SER A 537 21.48 21.64 -8.82
CA SER A 537 22.53 21.68 -7.79
C SER A 537 22.69 20.33 -7.08
N LEU A 538 21.59 19.67 -6.69
CA LEU A 538 21.64 18.30 -6.14
C LEU A 538 22.25 17.32 -7.14
N ALA A 539 21.93 17.44 -8.44
CA ALA A 539 22.53 16.62 -9.48
C ALA A 539 24.06 16.80 -9.58
N ALA A 540 24.58 18.00 -9.34
CA ALA A 540 26.02 18.25 -9.28
C ALA A 540 26.65 17.56 -8.06
N VAL A 541 26.06 17.69 -6.86
CA VAL A 541 26.54 16.99 -5.65
C VAL A 541 26.55 15.48 -5.83
N LEU A 542 25.49 14.91 -6.43
CA LEU A 542 25.41 13.47 -6.71
C LEU A 542 26.49 13.02 -7.70
N SER A 543 26.83 13.83 -8.71
CA SER A 543 27.86 13.48 -9.70
C SER A 543 29.30 13.43 -9.15
N GLU A 544 29.53 13.87 -7.92
CA GLU A 544 30.81 13.72 -7.22
C GLU A 544 31.03 12.29 -6.66
N TYR A 545 30.00 11.43 -6.63
CA TYR A 545 30.02 10.11 -6.00
C TYR A 545 29.51 8.97 -6.93
N PRO A 546 30.11 8.74 -8.11
CA PRO A 546 29.62 7.75 -9.10
C PRO A 546 29.59 6.30 -8.59
N THR A 547 30.44 5.95 -7.63
CA THR A 547 30.45 4.67 -6.91
C THR A 547 29.12 4.41 -6.18
N LEU A 548 28.54 5.43 -5.54
CA LEU A 548 27.24 5.32 -4.87
C LEU A 548 26.08 5.32 -5.87
N LEU A 549 26.17 6.10 -6.95
CA LEU A 549 25.11 6.18 -7.97
C LEU A 549 24.91 4.87 -8.76
N SER A 550 25.92 4.01 -8.80
CA SER A 550 25.89 2.73 -9.53
C SER A 550 25.64 1.50 -8.63
N THR A 551 25.96 1.61 -7.34
CA THR A 551 25.72 0.54 -6.35
C THR A 551 24.39 0.68 -5.61
N ALA A 552 23.87 1.88 -5.39
CA ALA A 552 22.66 2.11 -4.60
C ALA A 552 21.46 2.59 -5.43
N THR A 553 20.25 2.20 -5.01
CA THR A 553 18.98 2.73 -5.54
C THR A 553 18.60 4.00 -4.75
N PHE A 554 18.27 5.09 -5.43
CA PHE A 554 17.80 6.32 -4.77
C PHE A 554 16.30 6.49 -4.95
N ILE A 555 15.56 6.57 -3.84
CA ILE A 555 14.10 6.74 -3.81
C ILE A 555 13.78 8.17 -3.33
N PHE A 556 13.09 8.93 -4.16
CA PHE A 556 12.68 10.31 -3.87
C PHE A 556 11.18 10.39 -3.62
N ILE A 557 10.79 10.94 -2.47
CA ILE A 557 9.39 11.04 -2.01
C ILE A 557 9.03 12.51 -1.73
N PRO A 558 7.95 13.05 -2.32
CA PRO A 558 7.65 14.48 -2.26
C PRO A 558 7.05 14.94 -0.93
N GLY A 559 7.44 16.13 -0.49
CA GLY A 559 6.94 16.80 0.72
C GLY A 559 5.69 17.66 0.48
N PRO A 560 5.19 18.36 1.52
CA PRO A 560 4.07 19.29 1.40
C PRO A 560 4.42 20.59 0.65
N ASN A 561 5.67 21.08 0.69
CA ASN A 561 6.04 22.38 0.10
C ASN A 561 6.46 22.31 -1.38
N ASP A 562 6.68 21.11 -1.93
CA ASP A 562 7.20 20.91 -3.28
C ASP A 562 6.31 21.55 -4.36
N ALA A 563 6.89 21.96 -5.49
CA ALA A 563 6.30 22.94 -6.41
C ALA A 563 4.84 22.68 -6.83
N TRP A 564 4.49 21.48 -7.30
CA TRP A 564 3.13 21.15 -7.78
C TRP A 564 2.17 20.80 -6.63
N VAL A 565 2.68 20.61 -5.42
CA VAL A 565 1.91 20.36 -4.19
C VAL A 565 1.53 21.71 -3.56
N SER A 566 2.51 22.60 -3.39
CA SER A 566 2.31 23.95 -2.86
C SER A 566 1.46 24.85 -3.76
N ALA A 567 1.51 24.67 -5.09
CA ALA A 567 0.68 25.42 -6.05
C ALA A 567 -0.84 25.38 -5.76
N PHE A 568 -1.35 24.35 -5.09
CA PHE A 568 -2.78 24.23 -4.77
C PHE A 568 -3.17 24.76 -3.38
N SER A 569 -2.23 24.85 -2.43
CA SER A 569 -2.55 25.04 -1.00
C SER A 569 -1.66 26.06 -0.28
N SER A 570 -0.71 26.68 -0.97
CA SER A 570 0.16 27.73 -0.42
C SER A 570 0.96 27.33 0.83
N GLY A 571 1.35 26.06 0.93
CA GLY A 571 2.02 25.47 2.11
C GLY A 571 1.06 24.96 3.19
N SER A 572 -0.25 25.09 2.99
CA SER A 572 -1.26 24.41 3.80
C SER A 572 -1.45 22.95 3.36
N THR A 573 -2.37 22.24 4.02
CA THR A 573 -2.61 20.81 3.85
C THR A 573 -3.03 20.48 2.41
N VAL A 574 -2.44 19.43 1.82
CA VAL A 574 -2.75 19.01 0.44
C VAL A 574 -3.29 17.58 0.44
N PRO A 575 -4.34 17.26 -0.36
CA PRO A 575 -4.91 15.92 -0.41
C PRO A 575 -3.88 14.81 -0.61
N LEU A 576 -4.07 13.74 0.15
CA LEU A 576 -3.28 12.51 0.07
C LEU A 576 -4.02 11.43 -0.75
N PRO A 577 -3.33 10.55 -1.50
CA PRO A 577 -1.89 10.55 -1.75
C PRO A 577 -1.43 11.66 -2.71
N ARG A 578 -0.15 12.06 -2.62
CA ARG A 578 0.50 13.03 -3.52
C ARG A 578 1.26 12.31 -4.65
N LYS A 579 1.23 12.86 -5.86
CA LYS A 579 1.95 12.34 -7.04
C LYS A 579 3.47 12.60 -6.95
N PRO A 580 4.32 11.75 -7.57
CA PRO A 580 5.76 11.94 -7.66
C PRO A 580 6.19 13.25 -8.33
N VAL A 581 7.46 13.62 -8.14
CA VAL A 581 8.11 14.77 -8.77
C VAL A 581 8.01 14.69 -10.31
N PRO A 582 7.47 15.71 -11.00
CA PRO A 582 7.41 15.73 -12.46
C PRO A 582 8.77 15.69 -13.14
N GLU A 583 8.88 14.91 -14.23
CA GLU A 583 10.17 14.59 -14.86
C GLU A 583 10.99 15.81 -15.32
N ILE A 584 10.33 16.93 -15.61
CA ILE A 584 10.92 18.20 -16.02
C ILE A 584 12.01 18.73 -15.06
N PHE A 585 11.88 18.41 -13.76
CA PHE A 585 12.85 18.75 -12.72
C PHE A 585 13.93 17.67 -12.53
N THR A 586 13.59 16.40 -12.77
CA THR A 586 14.45 15.24 -12.46
C THR A 586 15.51 14.93 -13.54
N SER A 587 15.39 15.57 -14.71
CA SER A 587 16.16 15.22 -15.92
C SER A 587 17.68 15.24 -15.77
N ARG A 588 18.28 16.20 -15.04
CA ARG A 588 19.73 16.19 -14.78
C ARG A 588 20.15 15.07 -13.84
N ILE A 589 19.35 14.75 -12.81
CA ILE A 589 19.62 13.64 -11.89
C ILE A 589 19.58 12.31 -12.65
N LYS A 590 18.53 12.05 -13.44
CA LYS A 590 18.44 10.84 -14.28
C LYS A 590 19.66 10.66 -15.20
N ARG A 591 20.22 11.77 -15.72
CA ARG A 591 21.47 11.76 -16.51
C ARG A 591 22.73 11.47 -15.68
N ALA A 592 22.82 11.94 -14.44
CA ALA A 592 23.97 11.65 -13.57
C ALA A 592 24.10 10.14 -13.27
N PHE A 593 22.99 9.47 -12.95
CA PHE A 593 22.94 8.01 -12.81
C PHE A 593 23.32 7.29 -14.11
N ALA A 594 22.79 7.73 -15.25
CA ALA A 594 23.12 7.15 -16.55
C ALA A 594 24.63 7.28 -16.87
N ASN A 595 25.25 8.43 -16.59
CA ASN A 595 26.68 8.63 -16.77
C ASN A 595 27.50 7.66 -15.90
N ALA A 596 27.26 7.65 -14.58
CA ALA A 596 27.98 6.80 -13.63
C ALA A 596 27.87 5.30 -13.98
N ASN A 597 26.69 4.84 -14.39
CA ASN A 597 26.51 3.46 -14.86
C ASN A 597 27.34 3.17 -16.13
N THR A 598 27.46 4.11 -17.07
CA THR A 598 28.33 3.95 -18.26
C THR A 598 29.81 4.17 -18.00
N GLU A 599 30.21 4.63 -16.82
CA GLU A 599 31.61 4.71 -16.38
C GLU A 599 32.02 3.37 -15.75
N MET A 600 31.21 2.85 -14.83
CA MET A 600 31.36 1.49 -14.28
C MET A 600 31.30 0.38 -15.35
N GLU A 601 30.47 0.52 -16.39
CA GLU A 601 30.45 -0.39 -17.56
C GLU A 601 31.81 -0.45 -18.29
N LYS A 602 32.63 0.61 -18.24
CA LYS A 602 33.95 0.67 -18.89
C LYS A 602 35.07 0.15 -17.98
N GLU A 603 35.00 0.47 -16.68
CA GLU A 603 36.05 0.14 -15.72
C GLU A 603 35.96 -1.33 -15.27
N ASN A 604 34.76 -1.79 -14.90
CA ASN A 604 34.54 -3.12 -14.33
C ASN A 604 33.88 -4.12 -15.29
N GLY A 605 33.53 -3.70 -16.52
CA GLY A 605 32.88 -4.55 -17.54
C GLY A 605 31.47 -5.07 -17.17
N LYS A 606 31.00 -4.79 -15.95
CA LYS A 606 29.67 -5.11 -15.43
C LYS A 606 28.79 -3.87 -15.49
N LYS A 607 27.50 -4.07 -15.78
CA LYS A 607 26.54 -2.98 -15.82
C LYS A 607 26.25 -2.43 -14.42
N GLY A 608 26.26 -1.11 -14.28
CA GLY A 608 25.72 -0.43 -13.12
C GLY A 608 24.19 -0.58 -13.05
N ASP A 609 23.72 -1.21 -11.97
CA ASP A 609 22.29 -1.46 -11.67
C ASP A 609 21.66 -0.34 -10.79
N GLY A 610 22.36 0.80 -10.61
CA GLY A 610 21.88 1.92 -9.82
C GLY A 610 20.84 2.78 -10.56
N GLU A 611 19.74 3.13 -9.88
CA GLU A 611 18.65 3.93 -10.47
C GLU A 611 18.04 4.94 -9.50
N ALA A 612 17.37 5.95 -10.07
CA ALA A 612 16.67 7.02 -9.34
C ALA A 612 15.15 6.91 -9.52
N ILE A 613 14.47 6.36 -8.51
CA ILE A 613 13.02 6.13 -8.46
C ILE A 613 12.33 7.38 -7.88
N TRP A 614 11.31 7.86 -8.57
CA TRP A 614 10.46 8.97 -8.12
C TRP A 614 9.08 8.42 -7.83
N THR A 615 8.60 8.51 -6.59
CA THR A 615 7.38 7.84 -6.14
C THR A 615 6.44 8.76 -5.36
N SER A 616 5.24 8.28 -5.05
CA SER A 616 4.19 9.02 -4.36
C SER A 616 4.49 9.30 -2.89
N ASN A 617 3.62 10.07 -2.23
CA ASN A 617 3.60 10.19 -0.77
C ASN A 617 2.17 9.90 -0.24
N PRO A 618 1.95 8.83 0.55
CA PRO A 618 2.92 7.80 0.94
C PRO A 618 3.42 6.96 -0.25
N ALA A 619 4.46 6.16 -0.02
CA ALA A 619 4.88 5.06 -0.88
C ALA A 619 5.11 3.80 -0.04
N ARG A 620 5.17 2.63 -0.69
CA ARG A 620 5.60 1.39 -0.04
C ARG A 620 6.81 0.81 -0.75
N VAL A 621 7.74 0.27 0.01
CA VAL A 621 8.92 -0.43 -0.48
C VAL A 621 8.84 -1.87 -0.02
N SER A 622 8.75 -2.79 -0.97
CA SER A 622 8.61 -4.22 -0.79
C SER A 622 9.95 -4.89 -1.04
N LEU A 623 10.47 -5.62 -0.07
CA LEU A 623 11.67 -6.44 -0.16
C LEU A 623 11.29 -7.92 0.02
N PHE A 624 11.59 -8.73 -0.99
CA PHE A 624 11.16 -10.14 -1.07
C PHE A 624 9.63 -10.27 -0.94
N GLY A 625 8.90 -9.42 -1.67
CA GLY A 625 7.44 -9.38 -1.66
C GLY A 625 6.86 -8.97 -0.31
N MET A 626 6.02 -9.82 0.28
CA MET A 626 5.35 -9.51 1.56
C MET A 626 6.21 -9.77 2.81
N SER A 627 7.40 -10.37 2.70
CA SER A 627 8.26 -10.69 3.85
C SER A 627 8.76 -9.43 4.59
N CYS A 628 9.25 -8.44 3.85
CA CYS A 628 9.68 -7.15 4.39
C CYS A 628 8.96 -6.01 3.68
N GLU A 629 8.08 -5.32 4.42
CA GLU A 629 7.32 -4.17 3.94
C GLU A 629 7.71 -2.92 4.74
N LEU A 630 8.22 -1.91 4.02
CA LEU A 630 8.59 -0.61 4.55
C LEU A 630 7.61 0.44 3.99
N VAL A 631 6.73 0.96 4.83
CA VAL A 631 5.83 2.08 4.47
C VAL A 631 6.57 3.38 4.70
N VAL A 632 6.55 4.30 3.74
CA VAL A 632 7.24 5.59 3.84
C VAL A 632 6.25 6.73 3.62
N PHE A 633 6.19 7.67 4.56
CA PHE A 633 5.21 8.75 4.61
C PHE A 633 5.84 10.06 5.13
N ARG A 634 5.50 11.19 4.51
CA ARG A 634 5.99 12.53 4.87
C ARG A 634 4.82 13.49 5.06
N ASP A 635 4.43 13.70 6.32
CA ASP A 635 3.45 14.72 6.73
C ASP A 635 3.69 15.10 8.20
N ASP A 636 3.36 16.33 8.58
CA ASP A 636 3.60 16.86 9.92
C ASP A 636 2.45 16.49 10.88
N VAL A 637 2.36 15.18 11.14
CA VAL A 637 1.25 14.52 11.85
C VAL A 637 1.17 14.95 13.31
N SER A 638 2.28 14.93 14.04
CA SER A 638 2.34 15.32 15.46
C SER A 638 1.93 16.77 15.69
N GLY A 639 2.34 17.68 14.81
CA GLY A 639 1.86 19.06 14.78
C GLY A 639 0.35 19.15 14.60
N ARG A 640 -0.21 18.34 13.71
CA ARG A 640 -1.67 18.23 13.51
C ARG A 640 -2.37 17.69 14.77
N LEU A 641 -1.87 16.58 15.34
CA LEU A 641 -2.40 15.96 16.56
C LEU A 641 -2.41 16.94 17.74
N ARG A 642 -1.30 17.64 18.00
CA ARG A 642 -1.21 18.65 19.07
C ARG A 642 -2.26 19.77 18.94
N ARG A 643 -2.65 20.15 17.72
CA ARG A 643 -3.69 21.17 17.46
C ARG A 643 -5.13 20.63 17.49
N THR A 644 -5.33 19.31 17.45
CA THR A 644 -6.65 18.67 17.39
C THR A 644 -6.92 17.71 18.55
N ALA A 645 -6.04 17.63 19.54
CA ALA A 645 -6.15 16.71 20.66
C ALA A 645 -7.28 17.13 21.61
N VAL A 646 -8.09 16.17 22.04
CA VAL A 646 -9.05 16.33 23.13
C VAL A 646 -8.29 16.25 24.46
N THR A 647 -8.41 17.30 25.28
CA THR A 647 -7.82 17.35 26.62
C THR A 647 -8.62 16.45 27.58
N LEU A 648 -7.95 15.46 28.16
CA LEU A 648 -8.48 14.61 29.23
C LEU A 648 -7.93 15.06 30.59
N LYS A 649 -8.68 14.80 31.67
CA LYS A 649 -8.34 15.29 33.02
C LYS A 649 -6.95 14.87 33.50
N SER A 650 -6.47 13.68 33.12
CA SER A 650 -5.11 13.20 33.44
C SER A 650 -3.98 14.00 32.80
N SER A 651 -4.26 14.85 31.80
CA SER A 651 -3.27 15.71 31.16
C SER A 651 -3.02 17.02 31.93
N GLN A 652 -3.88 17.38 32.89
CA GLN A 652 -3.64 18.48 33.81
C GLN A 652 -2.83 17.97 35.02
N LYS A 653 -1.50 17.91 34.87
CA LYS A 653 -0.65 18.09 36.05
C LYS A 653 -0.86 19.51 36.54
N SER A 654 -1.27 19.66 37.80
CA SER A 654 -1.40 20.96 38.45
C SER A 654 -0.06 21.69 38.47
N SER A 655 0.00 22.87 37.85
CA SER A 655 1.03 23.86 38.15
C SER A 655 0.95 24.18 39.65
N PRO A 656 2.08 24.22 40.39
CA PRO A 656 2.12 24.87 41.68
C PRO A 656 2.19 26.39 41.44
N GLU A 657 1.05 26.99 41.08
CA GLU A 657 0.86 28.43 41.24
C GLU A 657 0.41 28.70 42.68
N ASN A 658 0.79 29.86 43.23
CA ASN A 658 0.72 30.10 44.67
C ASN A 658 -0.70 30.50 45.10
N ASP A 659 -1.49 29.54 45.57
CA ASP A 659 -2.64 29.83 46.43
C ASP A 659 -2.14 30.18 47.85
N GLU A 660 -1.73 31.43 48.04
CA GLU A 660 -1.57 32.03 49.38
C GLU A 660 -2.95 32.34 49.99
N ASP A 661 -3.62 31.32 50.51
CA ASP A 661 -4.74 31.48 51.45
C ASP A 661 -4.49 30.59 52.69
N GLU A 662 -4.29 31.24 53.84
CA GLU A 662 -4.18 30.57 55.13
C GLU A 662 -5.57 30.13 55.62
N ASP A 663 -5.75 28.86 55.99
CA ASP A 663 -6.59 28.56 57.16
C ASP A 663 -6.22 27.22 57.82
N ILE A 664 -6.50 27.12 59.13
CA ILE A 664 -5.92 26.08 60.01
C ILE A 664 -7.01 25.15 60.54
N ASP A 665 -6.88 23.84 60.32
CA ASP A 665 -7.35 22.84 61.29
C ASP A 665 -6.45 21.59 61.31
N MET A 666 -6.43 20.86 62.42
CA MET A 666 -5.35 19.95 62.80
C MET A 666 -5.87 18.64 63.41
N SER A 667 -5.78 17.54 62.65
CA SER A 667 -6.15 16.19 63.11
C SER A 667 -5.47 15.06 62.31
N PRO A 668 -4.61 14.22 62.92
CA PRO A 668 -3.91 13.14 62.21
C PRO A 668 -4.49 11.73 62.45
N PRO A 669 -4.75 10.94 61.39
CA PRO A 669 -4.81 9.48 61.42
C PRO A 669 -3.47 8.84 61.01
N PRO A 670 -3.23 7.54 61.30
CA PRO A 670 -1.88 7.01 61.46
C PRO A 670 -1.14 6.59 60.17
N SER A 671 0.19 6.60 60.29
CA SER A 671 1.20 6.21 59.30
C SER A 671 0.94 4.90 58.56
N SER A 672 0.90 4.98 57.22
CA SER A 672 1.18 3.87 56.32
C SER A 672 2.59 4.00 55.71
N ILE A 673 3.15 2.90 55.22
CA ILE A 673 4.57 2.78 54.86
C ILE A 673 4.86 3.47 53.51
N PRO A 674 5.93 4.28 53.37
CA PRO A 674 6.28 4.92 52.11
C PRO A 674 6.92 3.93 51.12
N SER A 675 6.09 3.13 50.44
CA SER A 675 6.51 2.24 49.34
C SER A 675 6.21 2.87 47.98
N SER A 676 6.91 3.95 47.63
CA SER A 676 6.86 4.55 46.29
C SER A 676 8.24 5.01 45.83
N THR A 677 8.99 4.09 45.22
CA THR A 677 10.02 4.49 44.25
C THR A 677 9.29 5.25 43.13
N PRO A 678 9.68 6.49 42.80
CA PRO A 678 9.04 7.19 41.68
C PRO A 678 9.27 6.38 40.38
N PRO A 679 8.28 6.32 39.47
CA PRO A 679 8.51 5.71 38.17
C PRO A 679 9.62 6.49 37.44
N PRO A 680 10.49 5.81 36.66
CA PRO A 680 11.64 6.45 36.04
C PRO A 680 11.19 7.58 35.12
N GLU A 681 11.85 8.74 35.25
CA GLU A 681 11.59 9.90 34.40
C GLU A 681 12.00 9.59 32.95
N ILE A 682 11.02 9.23 32.14
CA ILE A 682 11.20 8.99 30.71
C ILE A 682 11.35 10.34 30.02
N ASP A 683 12.42 10.48 29.23
CA ASP A 683 12.69 11.64 28.36
C ASP A 683 11.41 12.08 27.60
N PRO A 684 11.01 13.36 27.66
CA PRO A 684 9.81 13.85 26.99
C PRO A 684 9.81 13.64 25.47
N ASP A 685 10.98 13.59 24.83
CA ASP A 685 11.11 13.26 23.40
C ASP A 685 10.74 11.78 23.15
N ILE A 686 11.20 10.88 24.01
CA ILE A 686 10.88 9.44 23.96
C ILE A 686 9.39 9.20 24.28
N HIS A 687 8.83 9.93 25.24
CA HIS A 687 7.39 9.86 25.55
C HIS A 687 6.55 10.34 24.36
N THR A 688 6.91 11.47 23.75
CA THR A 688 6.26 12.00 22.53
C THR A 688 6.36 11.01 21.37
N ALA A 689 7.52 10.40 21.16
CA ALA A 689 7.74 9.38 20.13
C ALA A 689 6.88 8.13 20.34
N ARG A 690 6.78 7.63 21.58
CA ARG A 690 5.88 6.51 21.94
C ARG A 690 4.42 6.87 21.69
N ARG A 691 4.00 8.08 22.10
CA ARG A 691 2.63 8.59 21.91
C ARG A 691 2.24 8.68 20.43
N LEU A 692 3.13 9.18 19.58
CA LEU A 692 2.95 9.24 18.13
C LEU A 692 2.86 7.84 17.50
N THR A 693 3.83 6.98 17.82
CA THR A 693 3.94 5.60 17.33
C THR A 693 2.67 4.81 17.62
N ARG A 694 2.23 4.84 18.88
CA ARG A 694 1.00 4.17 19.32
C ARG A 694 -0.23 4.71 18.59
N THR A 695 -0.42 6.03 18.61
CA THR A 695 -1.62 6.67 18.05
C THR A 695 -1.83 6.29 16.58
N LEU A 696 -0.76 6.22 15.77
CA LEU A 696 -0.87 5.83 14.36
C LEU A 696 -1.09 4.33 14.15
N LEU A 697 -0.38 3.47 14.91
CA LEU A 697 -0.50 2.02 14.75
C LEU A 697 -1.84 1.49 15.27
N ASP A 698 -2.31 1.97 16.44
CA ASP A 698 -3.62 1.60 16.99
C ASP A 698 -4.76 2.02 16.04
N GLN A 699 -4.69 3.24 15.46
CA GLN A 699 -5.65 3.68 14.43
C GLN A 699 -5.55 2.87 13.14
N GLY A 700 -4.37 2.38 12.77
CA GLY A 700 -4.18 1.58 11.56
C GLY A 700 -4.35 2.37 10.25
N HIS A 701 -4.20 3.69 10.28
CA HIS A 701 -4.33 4.59 9.11
C HIS A 701 -3.35 5.76 9.25
N LEU A 702 -2.64 6.12 8.16
CA LEU A 702 -1.60 7.16 8.19
C LEU A 702 -2.12 8.59 8.42
N SER A 703 -3.41 8.83 8.17
CA SER A 703 -4.05 10.15 8.33
C SER A 703 -5.40 10.02 9.04
N PRO A 704 -5.42 9.71 10.35
CA PRO A 704 -6.64 9.46 11.14
C PRO A 704 -7.30 10.78 11.59
N PHE A 705 -7.68 11.60 10.62
CA PHE A 705 -8.25 12.93 10.79
C PHE A 705 -9.48 13.09 9.89
N PRO A 706 -10.39 14.05 10.17
CA PRO A 706 -11.55 14.28 9.33
C PRO A 706 -11.13 15.08 8.09
N LEU A 707 -11.87 14.90 6.99
CA LEU A 707 -11.50 15.37 5.64
C LEU A 707 -11.42 16.90 5.48
N ASN A 708 -11.85 17.67 6.48
CA ASN A 708 -11.68 19.13 6.57
C ASN A 708 -10.32 19.55 7.16
N ILE A 709 -9.62 18.68 7.90
CA ILE A 709 -8.30 18.95 8.51
C ILE A 709 -7.18 18.23 7.74
N ALA A 710 -7.47 17.05 7.18
CA ALA A 710 -6.59 16.34 6.27
C ALA A 710 -7.41 15.79 5.09
N PRO A 711 -7.50 16.51 3.95
CA PRO A 711 -8.21 16.01 2.78
C PRO A 711 -7.55 14.75 2.20
N GLN A 712 -8.35 13.85 1.63
CA GLN A 712 -7.89 12.58 1.05
C GLN A 712 -8.68 12.29 -0.23
N HIS A 713 -8.02 11.73 -1.24
CA HIS A 713 -8.68 11.23 -2.45
C HIS A 713 -9.40 9.91 -2.13
N TRP A 714 -10.73 9.89 -2.21
CA TRP A 714 -11.55 8.81 -1.64
C TRP A 714 -11.22 7.43 -2.24
N ASP A 715 -10.98 7.35 -3.55
CA ASP A 715 -10.64 6.08 -4.24
C ASP A 715 -9.26 5.54 -3.88
N PHE A 716 -8.32 6.42 -3.56
CA PHE A 716 -6.92 6.09 -3.28
C PHE A 716 -6.59 6.04 -1.78
N SER A 717 -7.56 6.34 -0.91
CA SER A 717 -7.35 6.31 0.55
C SER A 717 -6.99 4.93 1.10
N ASN A 718 -7.25 3.83 0.36
CA ASN A 718 -6.73 2.50 0.72
C ASN A 718 -5.19 2.47 0.84
N ALA A 719 -4.47 3.29 0.08
CA ALA A 719 -3.01 3.36 0.18
C ALA A 719 -2.50 3.93 1.52
N LEU A 720 -3.34 4.68 2.23
CA LEU A 720 -3.07 5.23 3.56
C LEU A 720 -3.33 4.23 4.71
N SER A 721 -3.95 3.07 4.42
CA SER A 721 -4.25 2.02 5.39
C SER A 721 -2.98 1.30 5.86
N ILE A 722 -2.81 1.14 7.17
CA ILE A 722 -1.71 0.41 7.81
C ILE A 722 -2.18 -1.02 8.17
N TYR A 723 -3.04 -1.61 7.33
CA TYR A 723 -3.54 -2.97 7.49
C TYR A 723 -3.23 -3.83 6.25
N PRO A 724 -2.49 -4.95 6.36
CA PRO A 724 -1.81 -5.46 7.57
C PRO A 724 -0.74 -4.50 8.10
N LEU A 725 -0.37 -4.63 9.39
CA LEU A 725 0.79 -3.91 9.93
C LEU A 725 2.04 -4.22 9.08
N PRO A 726 2.80 -3.21 8.62
CA PRO A 726 4.04 -3.42 7.87
C PRO A 726 5.18 -3.88 8.79
N THR A 727 6.30 -4.31 8.20
CA THR A 727 7.51 -4.66 8.96
C THR A 727 8.12 -3.40 9.59
N ALA A 728 8.13 -2.30 8.85
CA ALA A 728 8.59 -1.01 9.34
C ALA A 728 7.81 0.18 8.72
N ILE A 729 7.83 1.32 9.42
CA ILE A 729 7.28 2.59 8.96
C ILE A 729 8.34 3.69 9.10
N VAL A 730 8.58 4.42 8.03
CA VAL A 730 9.29 5.71 8.05
C VAL A 730 8.23 6.81 8.03
N LEU A 731 8.04 7.46 9.17
CA LEU A 731 7.22 8.65 9.33
C LEU A 731 8.15 9.86 9.44
N CYS A 732 8.35 10.59 8.35
CA CYS A 732 9.11 11.84 8.41
C CYS A 732 8.19 12.98 8.89
N ASP A 733 8.36 13.33 10.16
CA ASP A 733 7.58 14.35 10.86
C ASP A 733 8.55 15.37 11.48
N VAL A 734 8.45 16.61 11.03
CA VAL A 734 9.41 17.70 11.31
C VAL A 734 9.10 18.41 12.63
N ASP A 735 7.93 18.11 13.20
CA ASP A 735 7.37 18.68 14.42
C ASP A 735 7.62 17.78 15.65
N SER A 736 8.21 16.60 15.43
CA SER A 736 8.62 15.61 16.45
C SER A 736 10.13 15.31 16.38
N PRO A 737 10.76 14.85 17.47
CA PRO A 737 12.17 14.48 17.48
C PRO A 737 12.46 13.26 16.60
N ALA A 738 13.73 13.00 16.32
CA ALA A 738 14.13 11.80 15.59
C ALA A 738 14.19 10.59 16.54
N PHE A 739 13.60 9.46 16.14
CA PHE A 739 13.51 8.26 16.96
C PHE A 739 13.41 6.98 16.13
N CYS A 740 13.73 5.85 16.78
CA CYS A 740 13.47 4.49 16.31
C CYS A 740 12.80 3.72 17.45
N LEU A 741 11.60 3.18 17.24
CA LEU A 741 10.81 2.45 18.25
C LEU A 741 10.11 1.24 17.63
N THR A 742 10.09 0.10 18.32
CA THR A 742 9.32 -1.08 17.90
C THR A 742 8.03 -1.20 18.72
N TYR A 743 6.87 -1.36 18.06
CA TYR A 743 5.58 -1.58 18.70
C TYR A 743 4.79 -2.67 17.96
N GLU A 744 4.29 -3.66 18.71
CA GLU A 744 3.56 -4.84 18.19
C GLU A 744 4.20 -5.55 16.98
N GLY A 745 5.54 -5.52 16.92
CA GLY A 745 6.34 -6.13 15.85
C GLY A 745 6.55 -5.27 14.60
N CYS A 746 6.05 -4.02 14.59
CA CYS A 746 6.33 -3.02 13.57
C CYS A 746 7.42 -2.05 14.07
N HIS A 747 8.43 -1.76 13.26
CA HIS A 747 9.50 -0.81 13.61
C HIS A 747 9.24 0.59 13.01
N VAL A 748 8.95 1.57 13.86
CA VAL A 748 8.62 2.95 13.46
C VAL A 748 9.82 3.87 13.65
N MET A 749 10.12 4.64 12.62
CA MET A 749 11.29 5.50 12.49
C MET A 749 10.87 6.92 12.07
N ASN A 750 11.36 7.94 12.76
CA ASN A 750 11.36 9.31 12.28
C ASN A 750 12.80 9.83 12.13
N PRO A 751 13.27 10.16 10.90
CA PRO A 751 14.59 10.79 10.73
C PRO A 751 14.63 12.25 11.23
N ALA A 752 13.47 12.89 11.42
CA ALA A 752 13.30 14.35 11.47
C ALA A 752 13.93 15.02 10.23
N GLY A 753 14.30 16.31 10.33
CA GLY A 753 15.02 17.02 9.26
C GLY A 753 16.52 16.72 9.26
N VAL A 754 17.15 16.61 8.07
CA VAL A 754 18.60 16.30 7.94
C VAL A 754 19.47 17.26 8.74
N VAL A 755 19.19 18.57 8.73
CA VAL A 755 19.93 19.54 9.56
C VAL A 755 19.28 19.61 10.94
N ALA A 756 20.03 19.25 11.98
CA ALA A 756 19.50 19.13 13.33
C ALA A 756 19.11 20.50 13.92
N LYS A 757 17.80 20.76 14.04
CA LYS A 757 17.27 21.97 14.69
C LYS A 757 17.91 22.17 16.07
N GLY A 758 18.50 23.35 16.29
CA GLY A 758 19.17 23.71 17.55
C GLY A 758 20.64 23.29 17.68
N ARG A 759 21.18 22.40 16.83
CA ARG A 759 22.61 22.03 16.80
C ARG A 759 23.27 22.57 15.53
N ARG A 760 24.24 23.49 15.67
CA ARG A 760 24.95 24.07 14.52
C ARG A 760 25.87 23.02 13.88
N GLY A 761 25.77 22.85 12.56
CA GLY A 761 26.67 21.98 11.78
C GLY A 761 26.53 20.49 12.08
N VAL A 762 25.38 20.02 12.60
CA VAL A 762 25.11 18.59 12.82
C VAL A 762 24.05 18.10 11.85
N ALA A 763 24.40 17.09 11.06
CA ALA A 763 23.50 16.38 10.17
C ALA A 763 23.04 15.06 10.81
N ARG A 764 21.76 14.73 10.66
CA ARG A 764 21.11 13.54 11.21
C ARG A 764 20.41 12.75 10.12
N TRP A 765 20.45 11.42 10.22
CA TRP A 765 19.70 10.50 9.37
C TRP A 765 19.40 9.19 10.12
N ILE A 766 18.68 8.27 9.49
CA ILE A 766 18.49 6.91 10.01
C ILE A 766 19.14 5.89 9.09
N GLU A 767 19.79 4.91 9.69
CA GLU A 767 20.33 3.71 9.05
C GLU A 767 19.47 2.52 9.47
N TYR A 768 18.68 1.97 8.55
CA TYR A 768 17.83 0.80 8.78
C TYR A 768 18.49 -0.44 8.19
N ASP A 769 18.80 -1.43 9.04
CA ASP A 769 19.24 -2.74 8.59
C ASP A 769 18.03 -3.63 8.31
N VAL A 770 17.89 -4.08 7.05
CA VAL A 770 16.76 -4.91 6.61
C VAL A 770 16.78 -6.29 7.29
N TRP A 771 17.97 -6.78 7.65
CA TRP A 771 18.17 -8.10 8.26
C TRP A 771 17.83 -8.12 9.75
N GLY A 772 18.44 -7.25 10.56
CA GLY A 772 18.08 -7.04 11.95
C GLY A 772 16.72 -6.35 12.17
N ARG A 773 16.09 -5.86 11.09
CA ARG A 773 14.79 -5.16 11.07
C ARG A 773 14.71 -3.99 12.06
N ALA A 774 15.83 -3.29 12.21
CA ALA A 774 16.03 -2.25 13.22
C ALA A 774 16.73 -1.02 12.62
N GLY A 775 16.17 0.16 12.91
CA GLY A 775 16.74 1.45 12.58
C GLY A 775 17.62 2.00 13.70
N LYS A 776 18.73 2.65 13.33
CA LYS A 776 19.59 3.41 14.23
C LYS A 776 19.66 4.86 13.75
N VAL A 777 19.44 5.82 14.65
CA VAL A 777 19.69 7.24 14.37
C VAL A 777 21.21 7.46 14.31
N ARG A 778 21.67 8.18 13.30
CA ARG A 778 23.07 8.59 13.11
C ARG A 778 23.17 10.11 13.09
N GLU A 779 24.26 10.63 13.63
CA GLU A 779 24.62 12.06 13.57
C GLU A 779 26.08 12.22 13.12
N VAL A 780 26.36 13.27 12.34
CA VAL A 780 27.73 13.65 11.93
C VAL A 780 27.86 15.18 11.92
N ALA A 781 29.04 15.69 12.28
CA ALA A 781 29.36 17.11 12.13
C ALA A 781 29.84 17.40 10.69
N PHE A 782 29.44 18.54 10.11
CA PHE A 782 29.74 18.89 8.71
C PHE A 782 30.49 20.22 8.50
#